data_AF-A0A9P7WRK4-F1
#
_entry.id   AF-A0A9P7WRK4-F1
#
_cell.length_a   1.000
_cell.length_b   1.000
_cell.length_c   1.000
_cell.angle_alpha   90.00
_cell.angle_beta   90.00
_cell.angle_gamma   90.00
#
_symmetry.space_group_name_H-M   'P 1'
#
loop_
_entity.id
_entity.type
_entity.pdbx_description
1 polymer ?
#
loop_
_entity_poly.entity_id
_entity_poly.type
_entity_poly.pdbx_seq_one_letter_code
_entity_poly.pdbx_strand_id
1 'polypeptide(L)'
;MLYRCRRLCTSWSAKYHTSWQQKRECIHAVSNLTVAMTAPERVEWPVYGDSRVPMKGNMGGDMSAYLSAGVLSHILEDAKTPTAPVDQLRTHLMDILHQLRTVDKQTGSDTEVAGRCATVDHIWQRWTALSHLRQCGRWRTADTTILRLFVRLAGNLQNTPLLSVISSFLGTSPGILPYHERVLHPEGANHNITGKRLVLQWAIARTKLDTKEWPDVVRSLQEASLAPSDTSSISRSGLAALAARVIAHWLSREYLLALDLYTSASQNGVNVPDNTRLELALAAIQHKHFNFAVGILSDCTEDVSQHAMFACASRLVRGLSDGAIVSMEERTAKCLGSVLNRGLRGSSDHRINPKDARHWQWCILLLVRSKSYTEAVRITRSLPASLLGNEGFLKEFSITICGAQRFADAWRLLRCIPHKHSSYIPLHQLVFTYSAKAGANRYAKLCWGVLTADHGFDPSDYEHLLWRQTQRDQRLGKRTSPLPITRKMQASDLRTLQLGNRLLVIDGRAKLGTEVVERKVASEANSDEIDTSSSQVGSARSKRTIGPTNVLNALLSSRLFPRNGSAVSHRKRVQDVFDAYAEFTGTMAGHDNDQPGFTRPHFEPDLVTLNIMIKAWMKLDEVTSQMICTLFDRLSSLGYPSSFLKNHPTFSLPFVHDSTQHWSFFQGLVDSASKSSKGISIRKHALPLCRTFIKELYRRGDIGSARAIVRIYKSMKREEDLRDEMCARKQHLHRIGKWKPVDSRVLP
;
A
#
# COMPACT_ATOMS: atom_id res chain seq x y z
N MET A 1 -34.91 -33.39 -1.83
CA MET A 1 -34.63 -33.74 -3.25
C MET A 1 -35.29 -35.07 -3.64
N LEU A 2 -35.08 -36.15 -2.88
CA LEU A 2 -35.70 -37.47 -3.09
C LEU A 2 -37.25 -37.45 -3.20
N TYR A 3 -37.92 -36.64 -2.37
CA TYR A 3 -39.37 -36.47 -2.44
C TYR A 3 -39.86 -35.86 -3.77
N ARG A 4 -39.09 -34.93 -4.37
CA ARG A 4 -39.39 -34.36 -5.69
C ARG A 4 -39.17 -35.37 -6.82
N CYS A 5 -38.11 -36.18 -6.75
CA CYS A 5 -37.86 -37.25 -7.72
C CYS A 5 -38.98 -38.31 -7.68
N ARG A 6 -39.41 -38.73 -6.49
CA ARG A 6 -40.50 -39.70 -6.33
C ARG A 6 -41.82 -39.19 -6.91
N ARG A 7 -42.13 -37.90 -6.69
CA ARG A 7 -43.35 -37.24 -7.21
C ARG A 7 -43.34 -37.08 -8.74
N LEU A 8 -42.16 -36.82 -9.32
CA LEU A 8 -41.98 -36.76 -10.77
C LEU A 8 -42.12 -38.14 -11.42
N CYS A 9 -41.55 -39.20 -10.85
CA CYS A 9 -41.73 -40.56 -11.35
C CYS A 9 -43.18 -41.05 -11.29
N THR A 10 -43.92 -40.72 -10.22
CA THR A 10 -45.35 -41.06 -10.13
C THR A 10 -46.21 -40.24 -11.10
N SER A 11 -45.89 -38.97 -11.31
CA SER A 11 -46.57 -38.11 -12.31
C SER A 11 -46.29 -38.56 -13.74
N TRP A 12 -45.09 -39.07 -14.02
CA TRP A 12 -44.70 -39.58 -15.33
C TRP A 12 -45.37 -40.95 -15.61
N SER A 13 -45.47 -41.81 -14.58
CA SER A 13 -46.17 -43.10 -14.65
C SER A 13 -47.69 -42.98 -14.86
N ALA A 14 -48.33 -41.88 -14.45
CA ALA A 14 -49.76 -41.67 -14.66
C ALA A 14 -50.08 -41.21 -16.09
N LYS A 15 -49.07 -40.68 -16.81
CA LYS A 15 -49.24 -40.04 -18.12
C LYS A 15 -48.87 -40.96 -19.29
N TYR A 16 -48.10 -42.02 -19.03
CA TYR A 16 -47.65 -42.97 -20.04
C TYR A 16 -47.92 -44.39 -19.52
N HIS A 17 -48.75 -45.16 -20.22
CA HIS A 17 -49.02 -46.58 -19.92
C HIS A 17 -47.75 -47.42 -20.16
N THR A 18 -46.80 -47.35 -19.24
CA THR A 18 -45.58 -48.16 -19.27
C THR A 18 -45.82 -49.50 -18.58
N SER A 19 -45.20 -50.56 -19.12
CA SER A 19 -45.32 -51.91 -18.59
C SER A 19 -44.73 -52.01 -17.18
N TRP A 20 -45.23 -52.95 -16.37
CA TRP A 20 -44.79 -53.14 -14.99
C TRP A 20 -43.27 -53.40 -14.87
N GLN A 21 -42.66 -53.97 -15.91
CA GLN A 21 -41.24 -54.27 -16.02
C GLN A 21 -40.39 -53.00 -16.12
N GLN A 22 -40.81 -52.02 -16.92
CA GLN A 22 -40.16 -50.70 -17.03
C GLN A 22 -40.26 -49.90 -15.72
N LYS A 23 -41.37 -50.06 -14.98
CA LYS A 23 -41.53 -49.44 -13.65
C LYS A 23 -40.54 -50.03 -12.63
N ARG A 24 -40.32 -51.35 -12.68
CA ARG A 24 -39.39 -52.05 -11.79
C ARG A 24 -37.94 -51.68 -12.06
N GLU A 25 -37.55 -51.52 -13.32
CA GLU A 25 -36.20 -51.08 -13.71
C GLU A 25 -35.91 -49.63 -13.29
N CYS A 26 -36.89 -48.73 -13.44
CA CYS A 26 -36.73 -47.33 -13.04
C CYS A 26 -36.59 -47.18 -11.52
N ILE A 27 -37.35 -47.97 -10.73
CA ILE A 27 -37.24 -48.01 -9.27
C ILE A 27 -35.89 -48.61 -8.84
N HIS A 28 -35.41 -49.67 -9.50
CA HIS A 28 -34.08 -50.24 -9.24
C HIS A 28 -32.95 -49.25 -9.54
N ALA A 29 -33.03 -48.51 -10.64
CA ALA A 29 -32.02 -47.51 -11.01
C ALA A 29 -31.94 -46.37 -9.97
N VAL A 30 -33.09 -45.90 -9.46
CA VAL A 30 -33.13 -44.87 -8.39
C VAL A 30 -32.61 -45.42 -7.06
N SER A 31 -32.93 -46.67 -6.72
CA SER A 31 -32.45 -47.32 -5.49
C SER A 31 -30.93 -47.52 -5.52
N ASN A 32 -30.36 -47.93 -6.66
CA ASN A 32 -28.92 -48.10 -6.84
C ASN A 32 -28.17 -46.75 -6.77
N LEU A 33 -28.78 -45.68 -7.29
CA LEU A 33 -28.24 -44.32 -7.14
C LEU A 33 -28.23 -43.86 -5.66
N THR A 34 -29.19 -44.33 -4.87
CA THR A 34 -29.32 -43.96 -3.45
C THR A 34 -28.24 -44.65 -2.62
N VAL A 35 -27.95 -45.93 -2.89
CA VAL A 35 -26.87 -46.69 -2.22
C VAL A 35 -25.49 -46.12 -2.52
N ALA A 36 -25.26 -45.65 -3.75
CA ALA A 36 -24.00 -45.00 -4.13
C ALA A 36 -23.79 -43.63 -3.45
N MET A 37 -24.86 -42.94 -3.03
CA MET A 37 -24.78 -41.63 -2.38
C MET A 37 -24.70 -41.68 -0.85
N THR A 38 -24.89 -42.85 -0.23
CA THR A 38 -24.93 -42.99 1.25
C THR A 38 -23.80 -43.84 1.84
N ALA A 39 -22.78 -44.22 1.06
CA ALA A 39 -21.60 -44.89 1.61
C ALA A 39 -20.78 -43.91 2.48
N PRO A 40 -20.64 -44.13 3.81
CA PRO A 40 -19.91 -43.23 4.67
C PRO A 40 -18.44 -43.69 4.74
N GLU A 41 -17.54 -43.03 4.01
CA GLU A 41 -16.12 -43.14 4.32
C GLU A 41 -15.84 -42.31 5.59
N ARG A 42 -15.66 -43.03 6.70
CA ARG A 42 -15.01 -42.53 7.91
C ARG A 42 -13.60 -42.06 7.53
N VAL A 43 -13.37 -40.75 7.54
CA VAL A 43 -12.03 -40.18 7.60
C VAL A 43 -11.78 -39.76 9.04
N GLU A 44 -10.93 -40.51 9.73
CA GLU A 44 -10.33 -40.09 11.00
C GLU A 44 -9.51 -38.81 10.76
N TRP A 45 -9.74 -37.81 11.59
CA TRP A 45 -9.00 -36.55 11.55
C TRP A 45 -7.66 -36.71 12.29
N PRO A 46 -6.50 -36.48 11.66
CA PRO A 46 -5.31 -36.14 12.40
C PRO A 46 -5.31 -34.63 12.64
N VAL A 47 -5.36 -34.27 13.92
CA VAL A 47 -4.85 -33.00 14.42
C VAL A 47 -3.39 -32.87 14.00
N TYR A 48 -3.00 -31.82 13.27
CA TYR A 48 -1.67 -31.16 13.25
C TYR A 48 -1.76 -30.04 12.19
N GLY A 49 -1.28 -28.81 12.39
CA GLY A 49 -0.03 -28.46 13.05
C GLY A 49 1.10 -28.64 12.04
N ASP A 50 1.54 -27.53 11.47
CA ASP A 50 2.72 -27.38 10.62
C ASP A 50 2.59 -27.57 9.10
N SER A 51 3.38 -26.76 8.43
CA SER A 51 3.22 -26.31 7.05
C SER A 51 4.40 -26.76 6.20
N ARG A 52 4.15 -27.65 5.23
CA ARG A 52 4.85 -27.82 3.93
C ARG A 52 4.42 -29.14 3.25
N VAL A 53 3.45 -29.07 2.34
CA VAL A 53 3.24 -30.07 1.27
C VAL A 53 2.67 -29.32 0.04
N PRO A 54 3.16 -29.57 -1.20
CA PRO A 54 2.61 -28.95 -2.39
C PRO A 54 1.25 -29.59 -2.75
N MET A 55 0.21 -28.76 -2.89
CA MET A 55 -1.08 -29.21 -3.41
C MET A 55 -0.96 -29.53 -4.90
N LYS A 56 -0.87 -30.82 -5.23
CA LYS A 56 -1.41 -31.38 -6.49
C LYS A 56 -2.73 -32.07 -6.17
N GLY A 57 -3.78 -31.27 -5.98
CA GLY A 57 -5.16 -31.75 -5.86
C GLY A 57 -5.89 -31.53 -7.18
N ASN A 58 -6.03 -32.58 -7.98
CA ASN A 58 -6.75 -32.55 -9.24
C ASN A 58 -8.27 -32.53 -8.97
N MET A 59 -8.82 -31.36 -8.59
CA MET A 59 -10.28 -31.17 -8.48
C MET A 59 -10.87 -30.78 -9.84
N GLY A 60 -10.84 -31.74 -10.77
CA GLY A 60 -11.68 -31.73 -11.96
C GLY A 60 -12.87 -32.65 -11.74
N GLY A 61 -13.89 -32.18 -11.01
CA GLY A 61 -15.13 -32.92 -10.79
C GLY A 61 -15.79 -33.31 -12.13
N ASP A 62 -16.16 -34.58 -12.22
CA ASP A 62 -16.46 -35.32 -13.44
C ASP A 62 -17.77 -34.86 -14.13
N MET A 63 -17.71 -33.74 -14.86
CA MET A 63 -18.79 -33.27 -15.72
C MET A 63 -18.91 -34.09 -17.03
N SER A 64 -17.90 -34.93 -17.32
CA SER A 64 -17.82 -35.78 -18.52
C SER A 64 -18.83 -36.92 -18.48
N ALA A 65 -19.02 -37.55 -17.32
CA ALA A 65 -19.96 -38.66 -17.13
C ALA A 65 -21.44 -38.24 -17.26
N TYR A 66 -21.80 -37.04 -16.80
CA TYR A 66 -23.17 -36.52 -16.94
C TYR A 66 -23.51 -36.10 -18.38
N LEU A 67 -22.50 -35.73 -19.17
CA LEU A 67 -22.68 -35.37 -20.58
C LEU A 67 -22.87 -36.58 -21.48
N SER A 68 -22.33 -37.76 -21.12
CA SER A 68 -22.49 -38.97 -21.94
C SER A 68 -23.93 -39.49 -21.86
N ALA A 69 -24.51 -39.61 -20.67
CA ALA A 69 -25.84 -40.18 -20.48
C ALA A 69 -26.96 -39.32 -21.11
N GLY A 70 -26.92 -37.98 -20.93
CA GLY A 70 -27.97 -37.09 -21.44
C GLY A 70 -27.92 -36.84 -22.95
N VAL A 71 -26.73 -36.83 -23.56
CA VAL A 71 -26.59 -36.75 -25.03
C VAL A 71 -26.99 -38.08 -25.67
N LEU A 72 -26.64 -39.21 -25.05
CA LEU A 72 -27.05 -40.53 -25.50
C LEU A 72 -28.57 -40.73 -25.44
N SER A 73 -29.25 -40.28 -24.37
CA SER A 73 -30.70 -40.43 -24.24
C SER A 73 -31.49 -39.59 -25.25
N HIS A 74 -31.08 -38.33 -25.49
CA HIS A 74 -31.75 -37.47 -26.48
C HIS A 74 -31.54 -37.96 -27.92
N ILE A 75 -30.35 -38.48 -28.24
CA ILE A 75 -30.08 -39.09 -29.56
C ILE A 75 -30.91 -40.37 -29.74
N LEU A 76 -31.21 -41.10 -28.66
CA LEU A 76 -32.02 -42.33 -28.70
C LEU A 76 -33.53 -42.07 -28.81
N GLU A 77 -34.06 -40.99 -28.23
CA GLU A 77 -35.51 -40.66 -28.29
C GLU A 77 -35.97 -40.14 -29.67
N ASP A 78 -35.11 -39.44 -30.41
CA ASP A 78 -35.43 -38.88 -31.74
C ASP A 78 -35.34 -39.88 -32.90
N ALA A 79 -34.92 -41.13 -32.64
CA ALA A 79 -34.59 -42.15 -33.65
C ALA A 79 -35.62 -43.30 -33.76
N LYS A 80 -36.93 -43.04 -33.59
CA LYS A 80 -37.96 -44.11 -33.57
C LYS A 80 -38.28 -44.80 -34.91
N THR A 81 -37.65 -44.41 -36.02
CA THR A 81 -37.75 -45.13 -37.31
C THR A 81 -36.36 -45.22 -37.94
N PRO A 82 -35.71 -46.40 -37.94
CA PRO A 82 -34.36 -46.55 -38.48
C PRO A 82 -34.41 -46.61 -40.00
N THR A 83 -33.72 -45.67 -40.65
CA THR A 83 -33.24 -45.87 -42.01
C THR A 83 -31.73 -46.14 -41.92
N ALA A 84 -31.24 -47.18 -42.58
CA ALA A 84 -29.82 -47.60 -42.59
C ALA A 84 -28.76 -46.46 -42.65
N PRO A 85 -28.96 -45.34 -43.39
CA PRO A 85 -28.00 -44.23 -43.40
C PRO A 85 -27.85 -43.47 -42.07
N VAL A 86 -28.86 -43.48 -41.19
CA VAL A 86 -28.85 -42.75 -39.91
C VAL A 86 -27.92 -43.44 -38.90
N ASP A 87 -27.91 -44.78 -38.89
CA ASP A 87 -27.08 -45.57 -37.96
C ASP A 87 -25.58 -45.53 -38.32
N GLN A 88 -25.26 -45.49 -39.63
CA GLN A 88 -23.88 -45.30 -40.08
C GLN A 88 -23.34 -43.92 -39.68
N LEU A 89 -24.11 -42.85 -39.90
CA LEU A 89 -23.73 -41.50 -39.49
C LEU A 89 -23.52 -41.40 -37.97
N ARG A 90 -24.42 -42.02 -37.19
CA ARG A 90 -24.29 -42.09 -35.73
C ARG A 90 -22.96 -42.73 -35.32
N THR A 91 -22.63 -43.87 -35.93
CA THR A 91 -21.40 -44.62 -35.64
C THR A 91 -20.15 -43.78 -35.93
N HIS A 92 -20.13 -43.09 -37.07
CA HIS A 92 -19.03 -42.18 -37.43
C HIS A 92 -18.90 -40.98 -36.47
N LEU A 93 -20.00 -40.35 -36.07
CA LEU A 93 -19.96 -39.23 -35.12
C LEU A 93 -19.46 -39.66 -33.74
N MET A 94 -19.85 -40.86 -33.29
CA MET A 94 -19.39 -41.40 -32.00
C MET A 94 -17.90 -41.76 -32.03
N ASP A 95 -17.40 -42.30 -33.14
CA ASP A 95 -15.97 -42.55 -33.35
C ASP A 95 -15.17 -41.23 -33.35
N ILE A 96 -15.63 -40.21 -34.07
CA ILE A 96 -15.01 -38.87 -34.06
C ILE A 96 -14.97 -38.29 -32.65
N LEU A 97 -16.10 -38.34 -31.92
CA LEU A 97 -16.16 -37.88 -30.53
C LEU A 97 -15.20 -38.64 -29.62
N HIS A 98 -15.08 -39.95 -29.79
CA HIS A 98 -14.15 -40.78 -29.02
C HIS A 98 -12.70 -40.36 -29.30
N GLN A 99 -12.31 -40.23 -30.57
CA GLN A 99 -10.97 -39.82 -30.97
C GLN A 99 -10.61 -38.42 -30.44
N LEU A 100 -11.52 -37.45 -30.56
CA LEU A 100 -11.30 -36.11 -30.01
C LEU A 100 -11.10 -36.12 -28.50
N ARG A 101 -11.87 -36.93 -27.77
CA ARG A 101 -11.70 -37.09 -26.31
C ARG A 101 -10.38 -37.78 -25.97
N THR A 102 -9.92 -38.72 -26.78
CA THR A 102 -8.63 -39.38 -26.59
C THR A 102 -7.50 -38.37 -26.77
N VAL A 103 -7.52 -37.55 -27.82
CA VAL A 103 -6.51 -36.49 -28.04
C VAL A 103 -6.56 -35.44 -26.91
N ASP A 104 -7.75 -35.06 -26.47
CA ASP A 104 -7.94 -34.05 -25.40
C ASP A 104 -7.47 -34.53 -24.01
N LYS A 105 -7.44 -35.84 -23.78
CA LYS A 105 -6.87 -36.43 -22.55
C LYS A 105 -5.35 -36.55 -22.58
N GLN A 106 -4.73 -36.55 -23.76
CA GLN A 106 -3.28 -36.65 -23.87
C GLN A 106 -2.63 -35.33 -23.43
N THR A 107 -1.96 -35.34 -22.28
CA THR A 107 -1.04 -34.28 -21.85
C THR A 107 0.38 -34.69 -22.24
N GLY A 108 1.05 -33.89 -23.08
CA GLY A 108 2.25 -34.33 -23.79
C GLY A 108 3.24 -33.21 -24.07
N SER A 109 4.50 -33.59 -24.35
CA SER A 109 5.62 -32.69 -24.69
C SER A 109 5.41 -31.96 -26.03
N ASP A 110 6.24 -30.97 -26.33
CA ASP A 110 6.12 -30.13 -27.54
C ASP A 110 6.17 -30.94 -28.85
N THR A 111 6.99 -32.00 -28.91
CA THR A 111 7.05 -32.89 -30.08
C THR A 111 5.75 -33.68 -30.28
N GLU A 112 5.06 -34.03 -29.19
CA GLU A 112 3.74 -34.66 -29.22
C GLU A 112 2.64 -33.66 -29.59
N VAL A 113 2.85 -32.34 -29.44
CA VAL A 113 1.88 -31.33 -29.88
C VAL A 113 1.71 -31.38 -31.40
N ALA A 114 2.80 -31.47 -32.16
CA ALA A 114 2.74 -31.50 -33.63
C ALA A 114 1.98 -32.72 -34.16
N GLY A 115 2.25 -33.91 -33.62
CA GLY A 115 1.53 -35.14 -33.98
C GLY A 115 0.04 -35.08 -33.62
N ARG A 116 -0.29 -34.46 -32.47
CA ARG A 116 -1.68 -34.21 -32.07
C ARG A 116 -2.38 -33.22 -33.00
N CYS A 117 -1.71 -32.14 -33.42
CA CYS A 117 -2.26 -31.20 -34.40
C CYS A 117 -2.64 -31.89 -35.71
N ALA A 118 -1.73 -32.68 -36.28
CA ALA A 118 -2.00 -33.44 -37.51
C ALA A 118 -3.19 -34.41 -37.35
N THR A 119 -3.28 -35.07 -36.19
CA THR A 119 -4.41 -35.95 -35.87
C THR A 119 -5.73 -35.17 -35.80
N VAL A 120 -5.75 -34.01 -35.14
CA VAL A 120 -6.95 -33.17 -35.04
C VAL A 120 -7.37 -32.63 -36.40
N ASP A 121 -6.42 -32.23 -37.24
CA ASP A 121 -6.71 -31.74 -38.60
C ASP A 121 -7.31 -32.86 -39.47
N HIS A 122 -6.81 -34.09 -39.36
CA HIS A 122 -7.39 -35.25 -40.03
C HIS A 122 -8.83 -35.54 -39.55
N ILE A 123 -9.06 -35.52 -38.23
CA ILE A 123 -10.41 -35.70 -37.66
C ILE A 123 -11.35 -34.58 -38.11
N TRP A 124 -10.85 -33.35 -38.20
CA TRP A 124 -11.61 -32.19 -38.70
C TRP A 124 -12.05 -32.37 -40.15
N GLN A 125 -11.13 -32.76 -41.05
CA GLN A 125 -11.45 -33.05 -42.45
C GLN A 125 -12.49 -34.16 -42.59
N ARG A 126 -12.35 -35.22 -41.79
CA ARG A 126 -13.31 -36.34 -41.79
C ARG A 126 -14.69 -35.92 -41.30
N TRP A 127 -14.76 -35.08 -40.27
CA TRP A 127 -16.03 -34.55 -39.76
C TRP A 127 -16.69 -33.58 -40.74
N THR A 128 -15.93 -32.69 -41.37
CA THR A 128 -16.48 -31.73 -42.34
C THR A 128 -16.97 -32.39 -43.62
N ALA A 129 -16.34 -33.48 -44.09
CA ALA A 129 -16.81 -34.29 -45.22
C ALA A 129 -18.23 -34.85 -45.03
N LEU A 130 -18.67 -35.05 -43.78
CA LEU A 130 -20.02 -35.50 -43.44
C LEU A 130 -21.09 -34.37 -43.51
N SER A 131 -20.75 -33.16 -43.97
CA SER A 131 -21.67 -32.01 -44.04
C SER A 131 -22.97 -32.28 -44.80
N HIS A 132 -22.90 -32.99 -45.92
CA HIS A 132 -24.06 -33.32 -46.76
C HIS A 132 -25.10 -34.20 -46.05
N LEU A 133 -24.67 -35.12 -45.17
CA LEU A 133 -25.57 -35.99 -44.39
C LEU A 133 -26.19 -35.30 -43.18
N ARG A 134 -25.67 -34.12 -42.79
CA ARG A 134 -26.05 -33.39 -41.57
C ARG A 134 -27.16 -32.37 -41.76
N GLN A 135 -27.73 -32.23 -42.96
CA GLN A 135 -28.84 -31.31 -43.21
C GLN A 135 -30.09 -31.64 -42.38
N CYS A 136 -30.21 -32.89 -41.88
CA CYS A 136 -31.21 -33.27 -40.89
C CYS A 136 -30.87 -32.67 -39.51
N GLY A 137 -31.61 -31.66 -39.07
CA GLY A 137 -31.40 -30.95 -37.79
C GLY A 137 -31.39 -31.79 -36.50
N ARG A 138 -31.55 -33.12 -36.60
CA ARG A 138 -31.49 -34.11 -35.51
C ARG A 138 -30.09 -34.21 -34.86
N TRP A 139 -29.02 -33.80 -35.55
CA TRP A 139 -27.64 -33.97 -35.08
C TRP A 139 -27.01 -32.73 -34.43
N ARG A 140 -27.77 -31.64 -34.30
CA ARG A 140 -27.26 -30.33 -33.82
C ARG A 140 -26.54 -30.41 -32.47
N THR A 141 -27.01 -31.24 -31.54
CA THR A 141 -26.40 -31.41 -30.22
C THR A 141 -25.03 -32.08 -30.30
N ALA A 142 -24.89 -33.11 -31.14
CA ALA A 142 -23.63 -33.80 -31.39
C ALA A 142 -22.65 -32.87 -32.10
N ASP A 143 -23.07 -32.19 -33.17
CA ASP A 143 -22.24 -31.24 -33.91
C ASP A 143 -21.73 -30.11 -33.01
N THR A 144 -22.59 -29.52 -32.18
CA THR A 144 -22.19 -28.48 -31.23
C THR A 144 -21.17 -29.00 -30.22
N THR A 145 -21.29 -30.27 -29.79
CA THR A 145 -20.35 -30.89 -28.85
C THR A 145 -19.00 -31.17 -29.50
N ILE A 146 -19.00 -31.70 -30.72
CA ILE A 146 -17.79 -31.93 -31.52
C ILE A 146 -17.05 -30.61 -31.77
N LEU A 147 -17.77 -29.58 -32.20
CA LEU A 147 -17.21 -28.27 -32.47
C LEU A 147 -16.59 -27.64 -31.21
N ARG A 148 -17.23 -27.78 -30.04
CA ARG A 148 -16.66 -27.35 -28.76
C ARG A 148 -15.33 -28.04 -28.45
N LEU A 149 -15.23 -29.35 -28.73
CA LEU A 149 -13.98 -30.10 -28.54
C LEU A 149 -12.89 -29.61 -29.49
N PHE A 150 -13.22 -29.37 -30.76
CA PHE A 150 -12.27 -28.80 -31.71
C PHE A 150 -11.75 -27.43 -31.29
N VAL A 151 -12.63 -26.51 -30.89
CA VAL A 151 -12.23 -25.18 -30.42
C VAL A 151 -11.35 -25.26 -29.17
N ARG A 152 -11.71 -26.11 -28.21
CA ARG A 152 -10.92 -26.35 -27.00
C ARG A 152 -9.55 -26.94 -27.34
N LEU A 153 -9.48 -27.93 -28.23
CA LEU A 153 -8.24 -28.55 -28.69
C LEU A 153 -7.36 -27.56 -29.45
N ALA A 154 -7.93 -26.73 -30.31
CA ALA A 154 -7.21 -25.68 -31.03
C ALA A 154 -6.53 -24.71 -30.05
N GLY A 155 -7.25 -24.26 -29.02
CA GLY A 155 -6.65 -23.46 -27.95
C GLY A 155 -5.59 -24.21 -27.14
N ASN A 156 -5.85 -25.49 -26.82
CA ASN A 156 -4.92 -26.29 -26.02
C ASN A 156 -3.61 -26.61 -26.74
N LEU A 157 -3.66 -26.87 -28.03
CA LEU A 157 -2.52 -27.17 -28.91
C LEU A 157 -1.90 -25.92 -29.53
N GLN A 158 -2.41 -24.74 -29.20
CA GLN A 158 -2.03 -23.46 -29.79
C GLN A 158 -2.11 -23.42 -31.34
N ASN A 159 -3.08 -24.15 -31.92
CA ASN A 159 -3.26 -24.26 -33.35
C ASN A 159 -4.15 -23.12 -33.90
N THR A 160 -3.53 -21.97 -34.18
CA THR A 160 -4.19 -20.81 -34.80
C THR A 160 -4.82 -21.11 -36.16
N PRO A 161 -4.17 -21.86 -37.08
CA PRO A 161 -4.79 -22.26 -38.35
C PRO A 161 -6.12 -22.98 -38.17
N LEU A 162 -6.21 -23.92 -37.23
CA LEU A 162 -7.44 -24.67 -36.97
C LEU A 162 -8.58 -23.76 -36.50
N LEU A 163 -8.33 -22.79 -35.60
CA LEU A 163 -9.37 -21.82 -35.23
C LEU A 163 -9.84 -20.98 -36.42
N SER A 164 -8.93 -20.57 -37.32
CA SER A 164 -9.30 -19.83 -38.54
C SER A 164 -10.20 -20.67 -39.46
N VAL A 165 -9.87 -21.95 -39.65
CA VAL A 165 -10.68 -22.89 -40.43
C VAL A 165 -12.05 -23.10 -39.79
N ILE A 166 -12.12 -23.25 -38.46
CA ILE A 166 -13.40 -23.35 -37.74
C ILE A 166 -14.22 -22.06 -37.89
N SER A 167 -13.59 -20.89 -37.83
CA SER A 167 -14.22 -19.59 -38.01
C SER A 167 -14.88 -19.47 -39.39
N SER A 168 -14.15 -19.81 -40.45
CA SER A 168 -14.65 -19.83 -41.83
C SER A 168 -15.79 -20.84 -42.01
N PHE A 169 -15.67 -22.02 -41.39
CA PHE A 169 -16.72 -23.03 -41.40
C PHE A 169 -18.01 -22.53 -40.72
N LEU A 170 -17.90 -21.82 -39.60
CA LEU A 170 -19.06 -21.26 -38.91
C LEU A 170 -19.74 -20.14 -39.72
N GLY A 171 -18.98 -19.33 -40.44
CA GLY A 171 -19.51 -18.30 -41.34
C GLY A 171 -20.24 -18.89 -42.56
N THR A 172 -19.70 -19.96 -43.15
CA THR A 172 -20.33 -20.62 -44.33
C THR A 172 -21.50 -21.53 -43.97
N SER A 173 -21.54 -22.05 -42.74
CA SER A 173 -22.55 -23.03 -42.31
C SER A 173 -23.38 -22.56 -41.10
N PRO A 174 -24.19 -21.49 -41.24
CA PRO A 174 -25.04 -21.01 -40.17
C PRO A 174 -26.18 -21.99 -39.81
N GLY A 175 -26.39 -23.12 -40.49
CA GLY A 175 -27.37 -24.11 -40.06
C GLY A 175 -26.97 -24.92 -38.82
N ILE A 176 -25.66 -24.98 -38.51
CA ILE A 176 -25.09 -26.00 -37.61
C ILE A 176 -25.29 -25.66 -36.14
N LEU A 177 -25.08 -24.41 -35.75
CA LEU A 177 -25.26 -23.98 -34.38
C LEU A 177 -26.72 -23.58 -34.15
N PRO A 178 -27.33 -24.05 -33.05
CA PRO A 178 -28.58 -23.48 -32.58
C PRO A 178 -28.45 -21.97 -32.39
N TYR A 179 -29.51 -21.22 -32.71
CA TYR A 179 -29.50 -19.76 -32.55
C TYR A 179 -29.08 -19.34 -31.13
N HIS A 180 -29.50 -20.06 -30.08
CA HIS A 180 -29.12 -19.74 -28.69
C HIS A 180 -27.61 -19.89 -28.38
N GLU A 181 -26.84 -20.65 -29.16
CA GLU A 181 -25.38 -20.76 -29.02
C GLU A 181 -24.63 -19.60 -29.69
N ARG A 182 -25.28 -18.86 -30.61
CA ARG A 182 -24.63 -17.82 -31.43
C ARG A 182 -24.71 -16.40 -30.87
N VAL A 183 -25.36 -16.24 -29.73
CA VAL A 183 -26.11 -15.01 -29.55
C VAL A 183 -25.71 -14.30 -28.27
N LEU A 184 -24.84 -13.31 -28.41
CA LEU A 184 -24.86 -12.11 -27.57
C LEU A 184 -25.93 -11.08 -28.04
N HIS A 185 -26.98 -11.49 -28.76
CA HIS A 185 -28.10 -10.59 -29.14
C HIS A 185 -28.96 -10.21 -27.92
N PRO A 186 -29.54 -8.99 -27.95
CA PRO A 186 -30.36 -8.43 -26.88
C PRO A 186 -31.61 -9.24 -26.51
N GLU A 187 -32.25 -9.93 -27.46
CA GLU A 187 -33.56 -10.56 -27.23
C GLU A 187 -33.52 -11.85 -26.37
N GLY A 188 -32.33 -12.41 -26.13
CA GLY A 188 -32.12 -13.60 -25.28
C GLY A 188 -31.42 -13.33 -23.95
N ALA A 189 -31.27 -12.06 -23.55
CA ALA A 189 -30.35 -11.63 -22.49
C ALA A 189 -30.70 -12.14 -21.07
N ASN A 190 -31.95 -12.56 -20.82
CA ASN A 190 -32.37 -13.10 -19.52
C ASN A 190 -32.09 -14.59 -19.35
N HIS A 191 -31.56 -15.27 -20.37
CA HIS A 191 -31.30 -16.71 -20.30
C HIS A 191 -29.84 -17.02 -19.91
N ASN A 192 -29.74 -17.79 -18.84
CA ASN A 192 -28.56 -18.29 -18.17
C ASN A 192 -27.45 -18.68 -19.19
N ILE A 193 -26.36 -17.90 -19.23
CA ILE A 193 -25.19 -18.17 -20.10
C ILE A 193 -24.56 -19.54 -19.79
N THR A 194 -24.99 -20.24 -18.73
CA THR A 194 -24.65 -21.65 -18.44
C THR A 194 -24.92 -22.57 -19.63
N GLY A 195 -25.86 -22.23 -20.52
CA GLY A 195 -26.11 -22.95 -21.77
C GLY A 195 -25.08 -22.68 -22.88
N LYS A 196 -24.52 -21.47 -22.97
CA LYS A 196 -23.71 -21.00 -24.13
C LYS A 196 -22.24 -21.43 -24.03
N ARG A 197 -22.00 -22.74 -24.12
CA ARG A 197 -20.65 -23.28 -23.85
C ARG A 197 -19.69 -23.07 -25.01
N LEU A 198 -20.15 -22.92 -26.26
CA LEU A 198 -19.23 -22.72 -27.38
C LEU A 198 -18.55 -21.35 -27.35
N VAL A 199 -19.31 -20.26 -27.16
CA VAL A 199 -18.77 -18.89 -27.06
C VAL A 199 -17.72 -18.79 -25.96
N LEU A 200 -17.98 -19.42 -24.81
CA LEU A 200 -17.03 -19.49 -23.71
C LEU A 200 -15.76 -20.27 -24.09
N GLN A 201 -15.90 -21.45 -24.70
CA GLN A 201 -14.72 -22.23 -25.14
C GLN A 201 -13.91 -21.48 -26.20
N TRP A 202 -14.57 -20.75 -27.10
CA TRP A 202 -13.90 -19.92 -28.09
C TRP A 202 -13.09 -18.80 -27.46
N ALA A 203 -13.71 -18.04 -26.54
CA ALA A 203 -13.03 -16.98 -25.83
C ALA A 203 -11.81 -17.52 -25.04
N ILE A 204 -11.97 -18.64 -24.34
CA ILE A 204 -10.86 -19.31 -23.62
C ILE A 204 -9.75 -19.73 -24.59
N ALA A 205 -10.11 -20.40 -25.69
CA ALA A 205 -9.14 -20.84 -26.69
C ALA A 205 -8.36 -19.66 -27.29
N ARG A 206 -9.06 -18.54 -27.56
CA ARG A 206 -8.44 -17.33 -28.11
C ARG A 206 -7.49 -16.68 -27.11
N THR A 207 -7.87 -16.58 -25.84
CA THR A 207 -6.99 -16.04 -24.78
C THR A 207 -5.75 -16.91 -24.55
N LYS A 208 -5.81 -18.21 -24.85
CA LYS A 208 -4.66 -19.12 -24.76
C LYS A 208 -3.66 -18.96 -25.92
N LEU A 209 -4.10 -18.42 -27.05
CA LEU A 209 -3.30 -18.14 -28.25
C LEU A 209 -2.61 -16.76 -28.22
N ASP A 210 -2.33 -16.23 -27.03
CA ASP A 210 -1.64 -14.95 -26.78
C ASP A 210 -2.47 -13.66 -26.91
N THR A 211 -3.80 -13.75 -26.94
CA THR A 211 -4.63 -12.53 -26.80
C THR A 211 -4.84 -12.17 -25.33
N LYS A 212 -4.22 -11.07 -24.90
CA LYS A 212 -4.42 -10.49 -23.56
C LYS A 212 -5.46 -9.38 -23.54
N GLU A 213 -5.85 -8.90 -24.72
CA GLU A 213 -6.78 -7.79 -24.87
C GLU A 213 -8.22 -8.28 -25.09
N TRP A 214 -9.14 -7.74 -24.31
CA TRP A 214 -10.56 -8.07 -24.40
C TRP A 214 -11.19 -7.70 -25.77
N PRO A 215 -10.84 -6.56 -26.41
CA PRO A 215 -11.29 -6.25 -27.77
C PRO A 215 -10.95 -7.31 -28.81
N ASP A 216 -9.79 -7.96 -28.71
CA ASP A 216 -9.39 -9.02 -29.64
C ASP A 216 -10.20 -10.30 -29.44
N VAL A 217 -10.59 -10.59 -28.19
CA VAL A 217 -11.52 -11.69 -27.89
C VAL A 217 -12.88 -11.41 -28.52
N VAL A 218 -13.39 -10.17 -28.40
CA VAL A 218 -14.66 -9.77 -29.02
C VAL A 218 -14.57 -9.83 -30.55
N ARG A 219 -13.50 -9.28 -31.15
CA ARG A 219 -13.28 -9.32 -32.61
C ARG A 219 -13.23 -10.76 -33.13
N SER A 220 -12.52 -11.65 -32.44
CA SER A 220 -12.45 -13.06 -32.82
C SER A 220 -13.81 -13.77 -32.75
N LEU A 221 -14.68 -13.39 -31.80
CA LEU A 221 -16.06 -13.89 -31.77
C LEU A 221 -16.90 -13.36 -32.95
N GLN A 222 -16.67 -12.12 -33.37
CA GLN A 222 -17.35 -11.53 -34.53
C GLN A 222 -16.90 -12.19 -35.84
N GLU A 223 -15.60 -12.41 -36.02
CA GLU A 223 -15.01 -13.15 -37.15
C GLU A 223 -15.56 -14.58 -37.25
N ALA A 224 -15.83 -15.23 -36.11
CA ALA A 224 -16.42 -16.55 -36.04
C ALA A 224 -17.95 -16.58 -36.19
N SER A 225 -18.59 -15.43 -36.43
CA SER A 225 -20.05 -15.29 -36.45
C SER A 225 -20.73 -15.79 -35.15
N LEU A 226 -20.00 -15.71 -34.02
CA LEU A 226 -20.47 -16.01 -32.66
C LEU A 226 -20.90 -14.76 -31.90
N ALA A 227 -20.62 -13.59 -32.45
CA ALA A 227 -21.10 -12.29 -32.00
C ALA A 227 -21.51 -11.45 -33.23
N PRO A 228 -22.49 -10.54 -33.10
CA PRO A 228 -22.83 -9.58 -34.15
C PRO A 228 -21.61 -8.74 -34.58
N SER A 229 -21.50 -8.44 -35.88
CA SER A 229 -20.43 -7.59 -36.42
C SER A 229 -20.46 -6.17 -35.85
N ASP A 230 -21.64 -5.64 -35.54
CA ASP A 230 -21.80 -4.35 -34.87
C ASP A 230 -21.69 -4.51 -33.35
N THR A 231 -20.64 -3.93 -32.76
CA THR A 231 -20.39 -3.94 -31.31
C THR A 231 -21.49 -3.28 -30.51
N SER A 232 -22.23 -2.34 -31.10
CA SER A 232 -23.35 -1.63 -30.45
C SER A 232 -24.53 -2.54 -30.17
N SER A 233 -24.71 -3.57 -31.01
CA SER A 233 -25.79 -4.56 -30.89
C SER A 233 -25.50 -5.66 -29.87
N ILE A 234 -24.27 -5.74 -29.37
CA ILE A 234 -23.87 -6.77 -28.41
C ILE A 234 -24.42 -6.41 -27.03
N SER A 235 -25.18 -7.34 -26.43
CA SER A 235 -25.68 -7.17 -25.07
C SER A 235 -24.52 -6.94 -24.07
N ARG A 236 -24.49 -5.76 -23.44
CA ARG A 236 -23.48 -5.41 -22.43
C ARG A 236 -23.47 -6.39 -21.26
N SER A 237 -24.65 -6.86 -20.83
CA SER A 237 -24.78 -7.87 -19.77
C SER A 237 -24.25 -9.25 -20.23
N GLY A 238 -24.47 -9.59 -21.50
CA GLY A 238 -23.91 -10.80 -22.12
C GLY A 238 -22.38 -10.80 -22.13
N LEU A 239 -21.77 -9.69 -22.57
CA LEU A 239 -20.32 -9.51 -22.57
C LEU A 239 -19.74 -9.54 -21.15
N ALA A 240 -20.39 -8.86 -20.21
CA ALA A 240 -19.98 -8.85 -18.81
C ALA A 240 -19.95 -10.26 -18.21
N ALA A 241 -20.98 -11.07 -18.46
CA ALA A 241 -21.06 -12.43 -17.94
C ALA A 241 -20.14 -13.41 -18.69
N LEU A 242 -19.85 -13.18 -19.97
CA LEU A 242 -18.80 -13.91 -20.69
C LEU A 242 -17.42 -13.60 -20.10
N ALA A 243 -17.09 -12.32 -19.93
CA ALA A 243 -15.84 -11.88 -19.30
C ALA A 243 -15.67 -12.49 -17.92
N ALA A 244 -16.71 -12.47 -17.10
CA ALA A 244 -16.73 -13.07 -15.76
C ALA A 244 -16.25 -14.53 -15.77
N ARG A 245 -16.74 -15.32 -16.73
CA ARG A 245 -16.42 -16.74 -16.83
C ARG A 245 -15.05 -17.03 -17.41
N VAL A 246 -14.63 -16.24 -18.39
CA VAL A 246 -13.27 -16.35 -18.95
C VAL A 246 -12.25 -16.00 -17.85
N ILE A 247 -12.48 -14.91 -17.11
CA ILE A 247 -11.65 -14.51 -15.96
C ILE A 247 -11.65 -15.60 -14.89
N ALA A 248 -12.82 -16.12 -14.50
CA ALA A 248 -12.92 -17.20 -13.51
C ALA A 248 -12.19 -18.48 -13.95
N HIS A 249 -12.23 -18.82 -15.24
CA HIS A 249 -11.49 -19.95 -15.79
C HIS A 249 -9.97 -19.77 -15.58
N TRP A 250 -9.45 -18.61 -15.97
CA TRP A 250 -8.03 -18.30 -15.85
C TRP A 250 -7.59 -18.08 -14.41
N LEU A 251 -8.46 -17.61 -13.52
CA LEU A 251 -8.14 -17.40 -12.12
C LEU A 251 -7.61 -18.69 -11.44
N SER A 252 -8.17 -19.84 -11.82
CA SER A 252 -7.75 -21.15 -11.30
C SER A 252 -6.45 -21.70 -11.89
N ARG A 253 -5.97 -21.12 -13.01
CA ARG A 253 -4.85 -21.66 -13.82
C ARG A 253 -3.67 -20.68 -13.89
N GLU A 254 -3.94 -19.47 -14.35
CA GLU A 254 -2.97 -18.40 -14.61
C GLU A 254 -3.54 -17.06 -14.13
N TYR A 255 -3.28 -16.74 -12.86
CA TYR A 255 -3.78 -15.53 -12.20
C TYR A 255 -3.42 -14.22 -12.94
N LEU A 256 -2.20 -14.10 -13.47
CA LEU A 256 -1.76 -12.88 -14.16
C LEU A 256 -2.57 -12.61 -15.42
N LEU A 257 -2.85 -13.65 -16.22
CA LEU A 257 -3.68 -13.53 -17.41
C LEU A 257 -5.12 -13.13 -17.06
N ALA A 258 -5.68 -13.68 -15.97
CA ALA A 258 -7.00 -13.28 -15.48
C ALA A 258 -7.05 -11.78 -15.10
N LEU A 259 -5.96 -11.26 -14.52
CA LEU A 259 -5.84 -9.84 -14.15
C LEU A 259 -5.70 -8.94 -15.39
N ASP A 260 -4.90 -9.34 -16.38
CA ASP A 260 -4.72 -8.60 -17.64
C ASP A 260 -6.06 -8.52 -18.40
N LEU A 261 -6.78 -9.64 -18.50
CA LEU A 261 -8.09 -9.70 -19.12
C LEU A 261 -9.13 -8.85 -18.38
N TYR A 262 -9.13 -8.84 -17.05
CA TYR A 262 -9.99 -7.96 -16.26
C TYR A 262 -9.69 -6.48 -16.56
N THR A 263 -8.40 -6.11 -16.55
CA THR A 263 -7.97 -4.73 -16.77
C THR A 263 -8.36 -4.26 -18.16
N SER A 264 -8.11 -5.08 -19.19
CA SER A 264 -8.51 -4.79 -20.56
C SER A 264 -10.03 -4.72 -20.71
N ALA A 265 -10.80 -5.65 -20.13
CA ALA A 265 -12.25 -5.62 -20.15
C ALA A 265 -12.82 -4.35 -19.49
N SER A 266 -12.29 -3.97 -18.33
CA SER A 266 -12.71 -2.76 -17.60
C SER A 266 -12.39 -1.48 -18.37
N GLN A 267 -11.21 -1.39 -19.00
CA GLN A 267 -10.83 -0.25 -19.85
C GLN A 267 -11.75 -0.09 -21.07
N ASN A 268 -12.31 -1.19 -21.56
CA ASN A 268 -13.28 -1.22 -22.65
C ASN A 268 -14.74 -1.14 -22.18
N GLY A 269 -14.98 -0.71 -20.94
CA GLY A 269 -16.32 -0.47 -20.41
C GLY A 269 -17.14 -1.72 -20.10
N VAL A 270 -16.51 -2.90 -20.03
CA VAL A 270 -17.19 -4.16 -19.69
C VAL A 270 -17.29 -4.29 -18.17
N ASN A 271 -18.51 -4.16 -17.65
CA ASN A 271 -18.78 -4.22 -16.21
C ASN A 271 -18.82 -5.67 -15.70
N VAL A 272 -17.67 -6.23 -15.33
CA VAL A 272 -17.56 -7.60 -14.79
C VAL A 272 -18.39 -7.73 -13.49
N PRO A 273 -19.21 -8.79 -13.34
CA PRO A 273 -19.98 -9.05 -12.13
C PRO A 273 -19.14 -9.04 -10.85
N ASP A 274 -19.69 -8.47 -9.78
CA ASP A 274 -18.95 -8.24 -8.55
C ASP A 274 -18.49 -9.52 -7.84
N ASN A 275 -19.20 -10.64 -7.98
CA ASN A 275 -18.75 -11.93 -7.43
C ASN A 275 -17.38 -12.33 -8.01
N THR A 276 -17.19 -12.19 -9.33
CA THR A 276 -15.92 -12.50 -10.00
C THR A 276 -14.86 -11.46 -9.65
N ARG A 277 -15.22 -10.18 -9.49
CA ARG A 277 -14.30 -9.15 -9.00
C ARG A 277 -13.78 -9.48 -7.60
N LEU A 278 -14.65 -9.92 -6.70
CA LEU A 278 -14.26 -10.32 -5.35
C LEU A 278 -13.31 -11.53 -5.37
N GLU A 279 -13.59 -12.56 -6.18
CA GLU A 279 -12.70 -13.71 -6.34
C GLU A 279 -11.33 -13.29 -6.90
N LEU A 280 -11.31 -12.43 -7.92
CA LEU A 280 -10.08 -11.89 -8.50
C LEU A 280 -9.29 -11.05 -7.48
N ALA A 281 -9.97 -10.20 -6.70
CA ALA A 281 -9.35 -9.42 -5.65
C ALA A 281 -8.74 -10.31 -4.55
N LEU A 282 -9.43 -11.39 -4.17
CA LEU A 282 -8.90 -12.38 -3.22
C LEU A 282 -7.64 -13.07 -3.74
N ALA A 283 -7.62 -13.47 -5.01
CA ALA A 283 -6.42 -14.03 -5.63
C ALA A 283 -5.28 -13.00 -5.69
N ALA A 284 -5.59 -11.74 -6.05
CA ALA A 284 -4.61 -10.66 -6.06
C ALA A 284 -3.99 -10.41 -4.68
N ILE A 285 -4.78 -10.48 -3.60
CA ILE A 285 -4.30 -10.41 -2.22
C ILE A 285 -3.37 -11.59 -1.90
N GLN A 286 -3.75 -12.81 -2.29
CA GLN A 286 -2.96 -14.02 -2.05
C GLN A 286 -1.60 -13.97 -2.76
N HIS A 287 -1.55 -13.40 -3.97
CA HIS A 287 -0.33 -13.17 -4.74
C HIS A 287 0.38 -11.85 -4.40
N LYS A 288 -0.05 -11.12 -3.35
CA LYS A 288 0.53 -9.86 -2.86
C LYS A 288 0.49 -8.69 -3.85
N HIS A 289 -0.39 -8.71 -4.84
CA HIS A 289 -0.64 -7.60 -5.76
C HIS A 289 -1.67 -6.62 -5.18
N PHE A 290 -1.34 -5.99 -4.05
CA PHE A 290 -2.30 -5.21 -3.26
C PHE A 290 -2.89 -4.00 -3.98
N ASN A 291 -2.11 -3.31 -4.83
CA ASN A 291 -2.60 -2.15 -5.57
C ASN A 291 -3.74 -2.52 -6.52
N PHE A 292 -3.60 -3.66 -7.21
CA PHE A 292 -4.64 -4.19 -8.09
C PHE A 292 -5.86 -4.66 -7.31
N ALA A 293 -5.66 -5.36 -6.19
CA ALA A 293 -6.76 -5.77 -5.33
C ALA A 293 -7.59 -4.57 -4.84
N VAL A 294 -6.93 -3.48 -4.44
CA VAL A 294 -7.62 -2.24 -4.03
C VAL A 294 -8.39 -1.63 -5.19
N GLY A 295 -7.81 -1.57 -6.40
CA GLY A 295 -8.48 -1.07 -7.60
C GLY A 295 -9.75 -1.87 -7.93
N ILE A 296 -9.64 -3.20 -7.99
CA ILE A 296 -10.78 -4.09 -8.25
C ILE A 296 -11.89 -3.88 -7.19
N LEU A 297 -11.53 -3.78 -5.92
CA LEU A 297 -12.50 -3.58 -4.83
C LEU A 297 -13.13 -2.19 -4.83
N SER A 298 -12.43 -1.16 -5.30
CA SER A 298 -13.01 0.17 -5.46
C SER A 298 -14.06 0.23 -6.57
N ASP A 299 -13.89 -0.59 -7.61
CA ASP A 299 -14.79 -0.66 -8.76
C ASP A 299 -16.07 -1.46 -8.49
N CYS A 300 -16.11 -2.25 -7.40
CA CYS A 300 -17.31 -2.98 -6.98
C CYS A 300 -18.48 -2.02 -6.69
N THR A 301 -19.69 -2.43 -7.04
CA THR A 301 -20.91 -1.62 -6.81
C THR A 301 -21.34 -1.61 -5.34
N GLU A 302 -22.35 -0.81 -4.99
CA GLU A 302 -22.93 -0.78 -3.63
C GLU A 302 -23.81 -2.02 -3.34
N ASP A 303 -24.24 -2.75 -4.38
CA ASP A 303 -25.12 -3.92 -4.28
C ASP A 303 -24.38 -5.19 -3.80
N VAL A 304 -23.05 -5.12 -3.70
CA VAL A 304 -22.24 -6.25 -3.21
C VAL A 304 -22.62 -6.59 -1.78
N SER A 305 -22.79 -7.89 -1.52
CA SER A 305 -22.97 -8.42 -0.16
C SER A 305 -21.91 -7.81 0.77
N GLN A 306 -22.37 -6.98 1.71
CA GLN A 306 -21.49 -6.28 2.64
C GLN A 306 -20.62 -7.26 3.44
N HIS A 307 -21.13 -8.47 3.69
CA HIS A 307 -20.37 -9.55 4.33
C HIS A 307 -19.19 -10.02 3.47
N ALA A 308 -19.40 -10.20 2.17
CA ALA A 308 -18.33 -10.61 1.25
C ALA A 308 -17.28 -9.49 1.09
N MET A 309 -17.74 -8.24 1.00
CA MET A 309 -16.85 -7.07 0.96
C MET A 309 -16.02 -6.95 2.25
N PHE A 310 -16.63 -7.14 3.42
CA PHE A 310 -15.92 -7.15 4.70
C PHE A 310 -14.90 -8.30 4.81
N ALA A 311 -15.26 -9.50 4.35
CA ALA A 311 -14.35 -10.65 4.34
C ALA A 311 -13.13 -10.41 3.45
N CYS A 312 -13.33 -9.82 2.27
CA CYS A 312 -12.25 -9.47 1.35
C CYS A 312 -11.39 -8.33 1.93
N ALA A 313 -12.01 -7.27 2.48
CA ALA A 313 -11.33 -6.18 3.16
C ALA A 313 -10.47 -6.67 4.34
N SER A 314 -10.99 -7.59 5.14
CA SER A 314 -10.26 -8.18 6.27
C SER A 314 -9.03 -8.98 5.81
N ARG A 315 -9.15 -9.75 4.72
CA ARG A 315 -8.01 -10.46 4.11
C ARG A 315 -6.99 -9.49 3.52
N LEU A 316 -7.43 -8.40 2.90
CA LEU A 316 -6.57 -7.34 2.39
C LEU A 316 -5.77 -6.67 3.53
N VAL A 317 -6.44 -6.34 4.64
CA VAL A 317 -5.80 -5.75 5.84
C VAL A 317 -4.71 -6.67 6.40
N ARG A 318 -5.02 -7.97 6.54
CA ARG A 318 -4.03 -8.97 6.95
C ARG A 318 -2.87 -9.06 5.96
N GLY A 319 -3.16 -9.14 4.66
CA GLY A 319 -2.15 -9.21 3.60
C GLY A 319 -1.21 -8.01 3.59
N LEU A 320 -1.74 -6.79 3.69
CA LEU A 320 -0.97 -5.54 3.76
C LEU A 320 -0.07 -5.49 5.00
N SER A 321 -0.61 -5.88 6.16
CA SER A 321 0.15 -5.94 7.41
C SER A 321 1.23 -7.03 7.38
N ASP A 322 0.95 -8.19 6.80
CA ASP A 322 1.88 -9.32 6.72
C ASP A 322 2.99 -9.07 5.70
N GLY A 323 2.66 -8.42 4.58
CA GLY A 323 3.66 -7.86 3.67
C GLY A 323 4.47 -6.73 4.32
N ALA A 324 3.95 -6.17 5.42
CA ALA A 324 4.46 -5.02 6.13
C ALA A 324 4.74 -3.85 5.18
N ILE A 325 3.74 -3.57 4.34
CA ILE A 325 3.71 -2.40 3.45
C ILE A 325 3.65 -1.15 4.32
N VAL A 326 4.60 -0.23 4.16
CA VAL A 326 4.72 0.97 5.00
C VAL A 326 4.22 2.23 4.29
N SER A 327 4.39 2.28 2.97
CA SER A 327 3.91 3.36 2.13
C SER A 327 3.11 2.84 0.93
N MET A 328 2.14 3.63 0.50
CA MET A 328 1.27 3.37 -0.64
C MET A 328 0.99 4.69 -1.37
N GLU A 329 0.77 4.64 -2.69
CA GLU A 329 0.37 5.82 -3.46
C GLU A 329 -0.91 6.45 -2.88
N GLU A 330 -0.99 7.78 -2.84
CA GLU A 330 -2.11 8.51 -2.23
C GLU A 330 -3.46 8.14 -2.86
N ARG A 331 -3.52 7.94 -4.19
CA ARG A 331 -4.74 7.51 -4.90
C ARG A 331 -5.20 6.14 -4.42
N THR A 332 -4.30 5.16 -4.42
CA THR A 332 -4.58 3.81 -3.93
C THR A 332 -4.93 3.80 -2.44
N ALA A 333 -4.29 4.63 -1.62
CA ALA A 333 -4.63 4.76 -0.20
C ALA A 333 -6.03 5.35 0.02
N LYS A 334 -6.48 6.29 -0.83
CA LYS A 334 -7.87 6.79 -0.78
C LYS A 334 -8.86 5.68 -1.15
N CYS A 335 -8.59 4.91 -2.20
CA CYS A 335 -9.41 3.76 -2.59
C CYS A 335 -9.42 2.67 -1.50
N LEU A 336 -8.28 2.38 -0.88
CA LEU A 336 -8.21 1.47 0.27
C LEU A 336 -9.08 1.99 1.41
N GLY A 337 -8.99 3.29 1.71
CA GLY A 337 -9.81 3.94 2.71
C GLY A 337 -11.32 3.77 2.47
N SER A 338 -11.77 3.98 1.24
CA SER A 338 -13.19 3.83 0.87
C SER A 338 -13.65 2.37 0.92
N VAL A 339 -12.82 1.42 0.44
CA VAL A 339 -13.08 -0.03 0.49
C VAL A 339 -13.24 -0.51 1.93
N LEU A 340 -12.32 -0.12 2.83
CA LEU A 340 -12.38 -0.49 4.24
C LEU A 340 -13.61 0.12 4.91
N ASN A 341 -13.90 1.39 4.65
CA ASN A 341 -15.08 2.06 5.20
C ASN A 341 -16.40 1.43 4.70
N ARG A 342 -16.46 1.02 3.42
CA ARG A 342 -17.63 0.31 2.85
C ARG A 342 -17.81 -1.06 3.51
N GLY A 343 -16.72 -1.81 3.69
CA GLY A 343 -16.74 -3.09 4.40
C GLY A 343 -17.21 -2.96 5.86
N LEU A 344 -16.86 -1.86 6.54
CA LEU A 344 -17.25 -1.64 7.94
C LEU A 344 -18.71 -1.22 8.12
N ARG A 345 -19.30 -0.47 7.18
CA ARG A 345 -20.68 0.05 7.29
C ARG A 345 -21.74 -1.05 7.38
N GLY A 346 -21.49 -2.20 6.76
CA GLY A 346 -22.47 -3.29 6.71
C GLY A 346 -22.36 -4.34 7.81
N SER A 347 -21.36 -4.22 8.69
CA SER A 347 -21.21 -5.13 9.82
C SER A 347 -21.91 -4.52 11.03
N SER A 348 -23.21 -4.75 11.16
CA SER A 348 -23.98 -4.35 12.36
C SER A 348 -23.49 -5.05 13.63
N ASP A 349 -22.77 -6.16 13.50
CA ASP A 349 -22.15 -6.90 14.61
C ASP A 349 -20.63 -6.84 14.60
N HIS A 350 -20.06 -6.76 15.80
CA HIS A 350 -18.66 -6.60 16.19
C HIS A 350 -17.73 -7.77 15.76
N ARG A 351 -17.62 -8.05 14.45
CA ARG A 351 -16.90 -9.22 13.92
C ARG A 351 -15.43 -9.01 13.60
N ILE A 352 -14.84 -7.86 13.92
CA ILE A 352 -13.38 -7.75 13.85
C ILE A 352 -12.83 -8.53 15.02
N ASN A 353 -12.24 -9.68 14.72
CA ASN A 353 -11.59 -10.51 15.71
C ASN A 353 -10.53 -9.66 16.45
N PRO A 354 -10.51 -9.64 17.79
CA PRO A 354 -9.48 -8.91 18.55
C PRO A 354 -8.05 -9.29 18.14
N LYS A 355 -7.83 -10.52 17.65
CA LYS A 355 -6.54 -10.96 17.09
C LYS A 355 -6.11 -10.16 15.87
N ASP A 356 -7.06 -9.62 15.11
CA ASP A 356 -6.80 -8.79 13.92
C ASP A 356 -6.59 -7.30 14.25
N ALA A 357 -6.74 -6.88 15.51
CA ALA A 357 -6.64 -5.47 15.91
C ALA A 357 -5.34 -4.83 15.41
N ARG A 358 -4.22 -5.54 15.52
CA ARG A 358 -2.90 -5.06 15.09
C ARG A 358 -2.82 -4.86 13.57
N HIS A 359 -3.49 -5.71 12.79
CA HIS A 359 -3.53 -5.57 11.33
C HIS A 359 -4.33 -4.33 10.92
N TRP A 360 -5.48 -4.10 11.55
CA TRP A 360 -6.29 -2.89 11.32
C TRP A 360 -5.57 -1.61 11.73
N GLN A 361 -4.93 -1.61 12.91
CA GLN A 361 -4.09 -0.50 13.39
C GLN A 361 -2.97 -0.18 12.39
N TRP A 362 -2.29 -1.20 11.86
CA TRP A 362 -1.26 -1.02 10.84
C TRP A 362 -1.81 -0.41 9.55
N CYS A 363 -2.93 -0.91 9.05
CA CYS A 363 -3.57 -0.35 7.86
C CYS A 363 -4.01 1.10 8.07
N ILE A 364 -4.49 1.47 9.25
CA ILE A 364 -4.79 2.88 9.57
C ILE A 364 -3.50 3.72 9.52
N LEU A 365 -2.40 3.26 10.13
CA LEU A 365 -1.12 3.99 10.05
C LEU A 365 -0.61 4.10 8.61
N LEU A 366 -0.77 3.06 7.79
CA LEU A 366 -0.45 3.07 6.37
C LEU A 366 -1.23 4.18 5.64
N LEU A 367 -2.55 4.27 5.85
CA LEU A 367 -3.38 5.33 5.25
C LEU A 367 -2.89 6.74 5.63
N VAL A 368 -2.50 6.93 6.89
CA VAL A 368 -2.04 8.23 7.42
C VAL A 368 -0.68 8.61 6.83
N ARG A 369 0.25 7.65 6.76
CA ARG A 369 1.57 7.84 6.12
C ARG A 369 1.41 8.16 4.63
N SER A 370 0.43 7.54 3.97
CA SER A 370 0.02 7.83 2.60
C SER A 370 -0.85 9.09 2.44
N LYS A 371 -0.93 9.95 3.47
CA LYS A 371 -1.67 11.22 3.47
C LYS A 371 -3.19 11.12 3.31
N SER A 372 -3.77 9.94 3.48
CA SER A 372 -5.22 9.69 3.47
C SER A 372 -5.83 9.86 4.88
N TYR A 373 -5.63 11.05 5.48
CA TYR A 373 -5.99 11.33 6.88
C TYR A 373 -7.49 11.22 7.16
N THR A 374 -8.32 11.69 6.24
CA THR A 374 -9.78 11.72 6.41
C THR A 374 -10.36 10.32 6.43
N GLU A 375 -9.87 9.43 5.58
CA GLU A 375 -10.30 8.02 5.55
C GLU A 375 -9.79 7.26 6.77
N ALA A 376 -8.54 7.49 7.17
CA ALA A 376 -7.98 6.89 8.39
C ALA A 376 -8.82 7.24 9.63
N VAL A 377 -9.19 8.51 9.80
CA VAL A 377 -10.06 8.94 10.91
C VAL A 377 -11.48 8.38 10.78
N ARG A 378 -12.04 8.33 9.57
CA ARG A 378 -13.38 7.76 9.33
C ARG A 378 -13.44 6.26 9.67
N ILE A 379 -12.43 5.49 9.27
CA ILE A 379 -12.29 4.07 9.61
C ILE A 379 -12.16 3.93 11.13
N THR A 380 -11.27 4.71 11.75
CA THR A 380 -11.05 4.66 13.20
C THR A 380 -12.34 4.92 13.99
N ARG A 381 -13.19 5.85 13.53
CA ARG A 381 -14.51 6.14 14.10
C ARG A 381 -15.50 4.98 14.01
N SER A 382 -15.31 4.12 13.01
CA SER A 382 -16.18 2.97 12.74
C SER A 382 -15.69 1.71 13.45
N LEU A 383 -14.49 1.74 14.04
CA LEU A 383 -13.95 0.62 14.81
C LEU A 383 -14.43 0.65 16.27
N PRO A 384 -14.70 -0.52 16.89
CA PRO A 384 -14.97 -0.59 18.31
C PRO A 384 -13.77 -0.11 19.14
N ALA A 385 -14.04 0.57 20.26
CA ALA A 385 -13.02 1.17 21.12
C ALA A 385 -11.98 0.16 21.65
N SER A 386 -12.37 -1.11 21.80
CA SER A 386 -11.46 -2.20 22.20
C SER A 386 -10.29 -2.39 21.23
N LEU A 387 -10.47 -2.13 19.94
CA LEU A 387 -9.40 -2.22 18.93
C LEU A 387 -8.48 -1.00 18.94
N LEU A 388 -8.88 0.10 19.59
CA LEU A 388 -8.07 1.30 19.73
C LEU A 388 -7.13 1.26 20.94
N GLY A 389 -7.22 0.20 21.76
CA GLY A 389 -6.56 0.05 23.06
C GLY A 389 -5.02 0.15 23.09
N ASN A 390 -4.36 0.19 21.93
CA ASN A 390 -2.90 0.24 21.85
C ASN A 390 -2.41 1.70 21.91
N GLU A 391 -1.87 2.09 23.07
CA GLU A 391 -1.30 3.43 23.30
C GLU A 391 -0.26 3.82 22.25
N GLY A 392 0.63 2.90 21.89
CA GLY A 392 1.68 3.15 20.91
C GLY A 392 1.12 3.51 19.54
N PHE A 393 0.07 2.82 19.11
CA PHE A 393 -0.65 3.11 17.86
C PHE A 393 -1.31 4.49 17.90
N LEU A 394 -2.09 4.79 18.95
CA LEU A 394 -2.79 6.08 19.05
C LEU A 394 -1.83 7.27 19.13
N LYS A 395 -0.72 7.12 19.84
CA LYS A 395 0.33 8.14 19.93
C LYS A 395 0.98 8.40 18.58
N GLU A 396 1.38 7.34 17.87
CA GLU A 396 1.97 7.46 16.54
C GLU A 396 0.99 8.09 15.54
N PHE A 397 -0.26 7.61 15.53
CA PHE A 397 -1.32 8.15 14.68
C PHE A 397 -1.55 9.64 14.93
N SER A 398 -1.63 10.05 16.20
CA SER A 398 -1.83 11.45 16.60
C SER A 398 -0.63 12.32 16.23
N ILE A 399 0.61 11.83 16.43
CA ILE A 399 1.83 12.53 16.03
C ILE A 399 1.83 12.78 14.51
N THR A 400 1.50 11.77 13.71
CA THR A 400 1.53 11.91 12.24
C THR A 400 0.45 12.87 11.73
N ILE A 401 -0.78 12.81 12.26
CA ILE A 401 -1.83 13.79 11.92
C ILE A 401 -1.40 15.21 12.33
N CYS A 402 -0.88 15.38 13.54
CA CYS A 402 -0.46 16.69 14.06
C CYS A 402 0.74 17.26 13.29
N GLY A 403 1.69 16.40 12.90
CA GLY A 403 2.83 16.79 12.06
C GLY A 403 2.40 17.30 10.69
N ALA A 404 1.31 16.74 10.14
CA ALA A 404 0.67 17.21 8.91
C ALA A 404 -0.24 18.44 9.11
N GLN A 405 -0.29 19.01 10.31
CA GLN A 405 -1.12 20.17 10.68
C GLN A 405 -2.63 19.95 10.49
N ARG A 406 -3.10 18.70 10.51
CA ARG A 406 -4.52 18.33 10.35
C ARG A 406 -5.25 18.30 11.70
N PHE A 407 -5.21 19.42 12.43
CA PHE A 407 -5.71 19.48 13.82
C PHE A 407 -7.20 19.21 13.98
N ALA A 408 -8.01 19.50 12.95
CA ALA A 408 -9.43 19.14 12.92
C ALA A 408 -9.64 17.62 12.98
N ASP A 409 -8.83 16.87 12.24
CA ASP A 409 -8.89 15.41 12.17
C ASP A 409 -8.30 14.79 13.45
N ALA A 410 -7.24 15.39 14.02
CA ALA A 410 -6.70 14.99 15.33
C ALA A 410 -7.74 15.15 16.45
N TRP A 411 -8.45 16.28 16.48
CA TRP A 411 -9.52 16.51 17.45
C TRP A 411 -10.69 15.52 17.28
N ARG A 412 -11.08 15.22 16.04
CA ARG A 412 -12.11 14.20 15.76
C ARG A 412 -11.69 12.82 16.25
N LEU A 413 -10.42 12.46 16.09
CA LEU A 413 -9.85 11.21 16.61
C LEU A 413 -9.95 11.16 18.14
N LEU A 414 -9.53 12.22 18.84
CA LEU A 414 -9.57 12.28 20.30
C LEU A 414 -10.97 12.09 20.88
N ARG A 415 -12.01 12.60 20.20
CA ARG A 415 -13.41 12.42 20.60
C ARG A 415 -13.91 10.97 20.53
N CYS A 416 -13.17 10.08 19.87
CA CYS A 416 -13.52 8.67 19.75
C CYS A 416 -12.87 7.81 20.83
N ILE A 417 -11.94 8.39 21.60
CA ILE A 417 -11.23 7.69 22.65
C ILE A 417 -12.05 7.82 23.94
N PRO A 418 -12.46 6.71 24.59
CA PRO A 418 -13.18 6.77 25.85
C PRO A 418 -12.38 7.52 26.92
N HIS A 419 -13.05 8.32 27.76
CA HIS A 419 -12.42 9.06 28.85
C HIS A 419 -11.63 8.17 29.82
N LYS A 420 -12.06 6.91 30.02
CA LYS A 420 -11.39 5.93 30.88
C LYS A 420 -10.13 5.31 30.27
N HIS A 421 -9.81 5.61 29.02
CA HIS A 421 -8.64 5.04 28.35
C HIS A 421 -7.36 5.67 28.91
N SER A 422 -6.34 4.87 29.25
CA SER A 422 -5.09 5.35 29.86
C SER A 422 -4.39 6.43 29.02
N SER A 423 -4.45 6.32 27.69
CA SER A 423 -3.88 7.31 26.77
C SER A 423 -4.74 8.57 26.57
N TYR A 424 -5.92 8.69 27.17
CA TYR A 424 -6.83 9.81 26.93
C TYR A 424 -6.16 11.16 27.21
N ILE A 425 -5.59 11.33 28.41
CA ILE A 425 -4.90 12.56 28.83
C ILE A 425 -3.59 12.77 28.06
N PRO A 426 -2.65 11.79 27.95
CA PRO A 426 -1.44 11.95 27.15
C PRO A 426 -1.67 12.37 25.70
N LEU A 427 -2.74 11.89 25.06
CA LEU A 427 -3.05 12.25 23.68
C LEU A 427 -3.64 13.66 23.56
N HIS A 428 -4.51 14.09 24.48
CA HIS A 428 -4.98 15.47 24.53
C HIS A 428 -3.82 16.45 24.77
N GLN A 429 -2.89 16.10 25.66
CA GLN A 429 -1.67 16.84 25.95
C GLN A 429 -0.76 16.96 24.70
N LEU A 430 -0.61 15.86 23.96
CA LEU A 430 0.14 15.84 22.70
C LEU A 430 -0.51 16.75 21.65
N VAL A 431 -1.81 16.61 21.38
CA VAL A 431 -2.51 17.43 20.39
C VAL A 431 -2.54 18.90 20.81
N PHE A 432 -2.71 19.21 22.09
CA PHE A 432 -2.56 20.55 22.65
C PHE A 432 -1.18 21.14 22.31
N THR A 433 -0.11 20.42 22.64
CA THR A 433 1.27 20.89 22.42
C THR A 433 1.53 21.18 20.94
N TYR A 434 1.13 20.29 20.04
CA TYR A 434 1.34 20.48 18.61
C TYR A 434 0.47 21.61 18.02
N SER A 435 -0.80 21.68 18.41
CA SER A 435 -1.72 22.72 17.93
C SER A 435 -1.32 24.11 18.43
N ALA A 436 -0.91 24.24 19.71
CA ALA A 436 -0.38 25.49 20.26
C ALA A 436 0.90 25.94 19.53
N LYS A 437 1.85 25.02 19.30
CA LYS A 437 3.09 25.31 18.54
C LYS A 437 2.83 25.78 17.11
N ALA A 438 1.81 25.22 16.46
CA ALA A 438 1.43 25.60 15.10
C ALA A 438 0.61 26.90 15.04
N GLY A 439 0.11 27.39 16.18
CA GLY A 439 -0.81 28.52 16.27
C GLY A 439 -2.26 28.16 15.91
N ALA A 440 -2.63 26.88 15.98
CA ALA A 440 -3.99 26.40 15.76
C ALA A 440 -4.84 26.56 17.04
N ASN A 441 -5.00 27.82 17.47
CA ASN A 441 -5.46 28.19 18.81
C ASN A 441 -6.83 27.62 19.19
N ARG A 442 -7.74 27.47 18.21
CA ARG A 442 -9.05 26.85 18.43
C ARG A 442 -8.93 25.44 18.99
N TYR A 443 -8.08 24.60 18.39
CA TYR A 443 -7.92 23.20 18.80
C TYR A 443 -7.08 23.07 20.08
N ALA A 444 -6.09 23.94 20.25
CA ALA A 444 -5.33 24.03 21.50
C ALA A 444 -6.25 24.35 22.69
N LYS A 445 -7.17 25.32 22.54
CA LYS A 445 -8.18 25.65 23.56
C LYS A 445 -9.13 24.48 23.86
N LEU A 446 -9.59 23.78 22.83
CA LEU A 446 -10.45 22.61 23.03
C LEU A 446 -9.73 21.50 23.81
N CYS A 447 -8.48 21.21 23.47
CA CYS A 447 -7.70 20.21 24.20
C CYS A 447 -7.37 20.65 25.62
N TRP A 448 -7.00 21.92 25.82
CA TRP A 448 -6.74 22.47 27.15
C TRP A 448 -7.96 22.39 28.07
N GLY A 449 -9.14 22.74 27.56
CA GLY A 449 -10.39 22.64 28.32
C GLY A 449 -10.67 21.23 28.82
N VAL A 450 -10.42 20.21 27.99
CA VAL A 450 -10.53 18.80 28.40
C VAL A 450 -9.50 18.44 29.47
N LEU A 451 -8.24 18.84 29.28
CA LEU A 451 -7.17 18.55 30.21
C LEU A 451 -7.45 19.15 31.60
N THR A 452 -7.90 20.41 31.67
CA THR A 452 -8.23 21.06 32.94
C THR A 452 -9.51 20.57 33.60
N ALA A 453 -10.39 19.89 32.85
CA ALA A 453 -11.59 19.27 33.41
C ALA A 453 -11.28 17.96 34.13
N ASP A 454 -10.12 17.35 33.88
CA ASP A 454 -9.69 16.14 34.57
C ASP A 454 -8.92 16.48 35.85
N HIS A 455 -9.39 15.97 37.00
CA HIS A 455 -8.87 16.33 38.32
C HIS A 455 -7.42 15.87 38.56
N GLY A 456 -6.88 14.98 37.72
CA GLY A 456 -5.51 14.47 37.82
C GLY A 456 -4.49 15.15 36.91
N PHE A 457 -4.88 16.13 36.09
CA PHE A 457 -3.96 16.77 35.15
C PHE A 457 -3.20 17.93 35.82
N ASP A 458 -1.89 17.74 36.00
CA ASP A 458 -0.96 18.79 36.44
C ASP A 458 -0.15 19.32 35.24
N PRO A 459 -0.48 20.49 34.68
CA PRO A 459 0.22 21.05 33.53
C PRO A 459 1.66 21.44 33.85
N SER A 460 2.59 21.05 32.99
CA SER A 460 3.98 21.52 33.11
C SER A 460 4.09 23.04 32.87
N ASP A 461 5.15 23.66 33.41
CA ASP A 461 5.45 25.08 33.16
C ASP A 461 5.48 25.41 31.67
N TYR A 462 6.05 24.51 30.87
CA TYR A 462 6.10 24.61 29.43
C TYR A 462 4.71 24.72 28.79
N GLU A 463 3.76 23.91 29.28
CA GLU A 463 2.40 23.87 28.78
C GLU A 463 1.58 25.08 29.21
N HIS A 464 1.79 25.55 30.44
CA HIS A 464 1.26 26.84 30.89
C HIS A 464 1.73 27.99 29.99
N LEU A 465 3.00 27.99 29.58
CA LEU A 465 3.52 28.99 28.66
C LEU A 465 2.88 28.91 27.27
N LEU A 466 2.76 27.70 26.71
CA LEU A 466 2.06 27.48 25.44
C LEU A 466 0.59 27.92 25.50
N TRP A 467 -0.08 27.65 26.63
CA TRP A 467 -1.48 28.04 26.82
C TRP A 467 -1.65 29.56 26.87
N ARG A 468 -0.80 30.26 27.63
CA ARG A 468 -0.80 31.73 27.68
C ARG A 468 -0.54 32.34 26.31
N GLN A 469 0.39 31.77 25.55
CA GLN A 469 0.65 32.19 24.17
C GLN A 469 -0.60 32.00 23.29
N THR A 470 -1.25 30.84 23.39
CA THR A 470 -2.49 30.52 22.67
C THR A 470 -3.62 31.52 22.97
N GLN A 471 -3.83 31.84 24.24
CA GLN A 471 -4.84 32.83 24.67
C GLN A 471 -4.55 34.23 24.13
N ARG A 472 -3.28 34.62 24.13
CA ARG A 472 -2.85 35.94 23.66
C ARG A 472 -3.01 36.08 22.14
N ASP A 473 -2.54 35.10 21.38
CA ASP A 473 -2.68 35.08 19.91
C ASP A 473 -4.15 35.14 19.49
N GLN A 474 -5.06 34.53 20.27
CA GLN A 474 -6.51 34.63 20.03
C GLN A 474 -7.06 36.04 20.27
N ARG A 475 -6.64 36.74 21.34
CA ARG A 475 -7.13 38.09 21.67
C ARG A 475 -6.68 39.15 20.66
N LEU A 476 -5.45 39.01 20.15
CA LEU A 476 -4.83 40.06 19.35
C LEU A 476 -5.07 39.91 17.84
N GLY A 477 -5.61 38.78 17.36
CA GLY A 477 -5.83 38.52 15.93
C GLY A 477 -4.56 38.52 15.05
N LYS A 478 -3.39 38.81 15.64
CA LYS A 478 -2.05 38.87 15.02
C LYS A 478 -1.04 38.25 16.00
N ARG A 479 -0.09 37.45 15.48
CA ARG A 479 1.03 36.89 16.25
C ARG A 479 1.89 38.04 16.80
N THR A 480 1.77 38.36 18.10
CA THR A 480 2.51 39.48 18.72
C THR A 480 2.94 39.22 20.18
N SER A 481 4.23 39.48 20.41
CA SER A 481 5.03 39.66 21.65
C SER A 481 4.85 38.72 22.87
N PRO A 482 5.90 38.11 23.44
CA PRO A 482 5.84 37.17 24.56
C PRO A 482 6.25 37.77 25.93
N LEU A 483 6.02 39.06 26.16
CA LEU A 483 6.47 39.74 27.38
C LEU A 483 6.06 39.16 28.75
N PRO A 484 4.95 38.42 28.93
CA PRO A 484 4.65 37.81 30.23
C PRO A 484 5.52 36.58 30.55
N ILE A 485 6.32 36.09 29.60
CA ILE A 485 7.13 34.87 29.73
C ILE A 485 8.45 35.15 30.45
N THR A 486 9.01 36.35 30.33
CA THR A 486 10.29 36.75 30.94
C THR A 486 10.28 36.67 32.46
N ARG A 487 9.16 37.04 33.09
CA ARG A 487 8.99 36.95 34.57
C ARG A 487 8.98 35.51 35.09
N LYS A 488 8.79 34.51 34.23
CA LYS A 488 8.81 33.08 34.59
C LYS A 488 9.99 32.30 33.99
N MET A 489 10.93 32.96 33.31
CA MET A 489 12.16 32.32 32.80
C MET A 489 13.18 31.96 33.90
N GLN A 490 12.82 32.06 35.18
CA GLN A 490 13.56 31.41 36.27
C GLN A 490 13.39 29.87 36.28
N ALA A 491 12.58 29.31 35.37
CA ALA A 491 12.40 27.87 35.24
C ALA A 491 13.73 27.12 34.99
N SER A 492 13.90 25.98 35.67
CA SER A 492 15.08 25.11 35.58
C SER A 492 15.19 24.34 34.25
N ASP A 493 14.12 24.23 33.46
CA ASP A 493 14.12 23.47 32.21
C ASP A 493 14.62 24.30 31.01
N LEU A 494 15.69 23.81 30.37
CA LEU A 494 16.26 24.32 29.13
C LEU A 494 15.22 24.55 28.02
N ARG A 495 14.20 23.71 27.90
CA ARG A 495 13.17 23.88 26.85
C ARG A 495 12.36 25.14 27.03
N THR A 496 12.08 25.50 28.28
CA THR A 496 11.39 26.73 28.66
C THR A 496 12.26 27.94 28.37
N LEU A 497 13.57 27.87 28.70
CA LEU A 497 14.54 28.90 28.35
C LEU A 497 14.71 29.08 26.85
N GLN A 498 14.84 27.99 26.08
CA GLN A 498 14.94 28.02 24.63
C GLN A 498 13.67 28.59 23.98
N LEU A 499 12.49 28.20 24.46
CA LEU A 499 11.23 28.77 23.98
C LEU A 499 11.14 30.26 24.33
N GLY A 500 11.40 30.64 25.58
CA GLY A 500 11.36 32.03 26.02
C GLY A 500 12.35 32.92 25.26
N ASN A 501 13.60 32.45 25.06
CA ASN A 501 14.60 33.15 24.26
C ASN A 501 14.14 33.27 22.80
N ARG A 502 13.69 32.17 22.18
CA ARG A 502 13.16 32.21 20.81
C ARG A 502 11.99 33.18 20.67
N LEU A 503 11.10 33.19 21.65
CA LEU A 503 9.96 34.09 21.70
C LEU A 503 10.42 35.55 21.84
N LEU A 504 11.39 35.85 22.69
CA LEU A 504 12.00 37.19 22.82
C LEU A 504 12.69 37.65 21.55
N VAL A 505 13.42 36.75 20.88
CA VAL A 505 14.04 37.01 19.58
C VAL A 505 12.99 37.30 18.51
N ILE A 506 11.90 36.52 18.46
CA ILE A 506 10.76 36.76 17.55
C ILE A 506 10.14 38.15 17.79
N ASP A 507 10.15 38.63 19.04
CA ASP A 507 9.66 39.94 19.44
C ASP A 507 10.61 41.11 19.13
N GLY A 508 11.78 40.85 18.57
CA GLY A 508 12.81 41.86 18.36
C GLY A 508 13.58 42.23 19.63
N ARG A 509 13.38 41.52 20.75
CA ARG A 509 14.09 41.71 22.03
C ARG A 509 15.23 40.70 22.19
N ALA A 510 16.02 40.51 21.13
CA ALA A 510 17.09 39.50 21.12
C ALA A 510 18.09 39.70 22.27
N LYS A 511 18.44 40.96 22.59
CA LYS A 511 19.35 41.30 23.70
C LYS A 511 18.88 40.78 25.06
N LEU A 512 17.59 40.90 25.35
CA LEU A 512 17.03 40.39 26.60
C LEU A 512 17.03 38.85 26.62
N GLY A 513 16.79 38.23 25.45
CA GLY A 513 16.86 36.78 25.29
C GLY A 513 18.26 36.23 25.53
N THR A 514 19.29 36.87 24.97
CA THR A 514 20.70 36.54 25.21
C THR A 514 21.08 36.73 26.67
N GLU A 515 20.74 37.86 27.29
CA GLU A 515 21.07 38.14 28.70
C GLU A 515 20.45 37.11 29.67
N VAL A 516 19.25 36.60 29.36
CA VAL A 516 18.61 35.56 30.18
C VAL A 516 19.31 34.21 30.03
N VAL A 517 19.73 33.87 28.82
CA VAL A 517 20.49 32.63 28.57
C VAL A 517 21.89 32.72 29.18
N GLU A 518 22.60 33.84 28.99
CA GLU A 518 23.93 34.09 29.53
C GLU A 518 23.93 34.04 31.07
N ARG A 519 22.95 34.68 31.72
CA ARG A 519 22.79 34.58 33.19
C ARG A 519 22.57 33.14 33.67
N LYS A 520 21.82 32.34 32.91
CA LYS A 520 21.60 30.94 33.28
C LYS A 520 22.88 30.11 33.11
N VAL A 521 23.61 30.29 32.00
CA VAL A 521 24.92 29.66 31.78
C VAL A 521 25.87 29.99 32.92
N ALA A 522 25.98 31.27 33.27
CA ALA A 522 26.84 31.72 34.36
C ALA A 522 26.41 31.08 35.70
N SER A 523 25.11 30.96 35.96
CA SER A 523 24.62 30.31 37.19
C SER A 523 24.89 28.80 37.23
N GLU A 524 24.87 28.11 36.10
CA GLU A 524 25.13 26.65 36.02
C GLU A 524 26.63 26.35 36.06
N ALA A 525 27.45 27.17 35.40
CA ALA A 525 28.91 27.07 35.46
C ALA A 525 29.44 27.23 36.89
N ASN A 526 28.83 28.12 37.68
CA ASN A 526 29.21 28.34 39.07
C ASN A 526 28.65 27.27 40.03
N SER A 527 27.61 26.50 39.65
CA SER A 527 27.03 25.46 40.51
C SER A 527 27.77 24.13 40.46
N ASP A 528 28.39 23.79 39.32
CA ASP A 528 29.17 22.55 39.17
C ASP A 528 30.47 22.56 40.02
N GLU A 529 30.92 23.74 40.46
CA GLU A 529 32.07 23.93 41.34
C GLU A 529 31.79 23.54 42.80
N ILE A 530 30.52 23.61 43.24
CA ILE A 530 30.15 23.37 44.64
C ILE A 530 29.93 21.88 44.93
N ASP A 531 29.48 21.10 43.94
CA ASP A 531 29.12 19.68 44.13
C ASP A 531 30.31 18.70 44.00
N THR A 532 31.49 19.14 43.55
CA THR A 532 32.69 18.26 43.47
C THR A 532 33.30 17.93 44.83
N SER A 533 32.85 18.56 45.92
CA SER A 533 33.33 18.32 47.29
C SER A 533 32.42 17.42 48.14
N SER A 534 31.26 16.97 47.64
CA SER A 534 30.34 16.08 48.38
C SER A 534 30.10 14.73 47.69
N SER A 535 31.16 13.94 47.56
CA SER A 535 31.03 12.52 47.22
C SER A 535 30.52 11.73 48.43
N GLN A 536 29.21 11.51 48.56
CA GLN A 536 28.67 10.27 49.17
C GLN A 536 27.19 10.01 48.82
N VAL A 537 27.00 8.91 48.10
CA VAL A 537 25.91 7.92 48.16
C VAL A 537 24.46 8.41 47.98
N GLY A 538 23.91 8.09 46.80
CA GLY A 538 22.56 7.51 46.72
C GLY A 538 21.48 8.34 46.04
N SER A 539 21.39 8.27 44.70
CA SER A 539 20.12 8.04 43.96
C SER A 539 20.35 8.28 42.45
N ALA A 540 20.40 7.20 41.68
CA ALA A 540 20.68 7.17 40.25
C ALA A 540 19.49 7.64 39.38
N ARG A 541 18.89 8.79 39.69
CA ARG A 541 18.05 9.51 38.73
C ARG A 541 18.97 10.48 37.99
N SER A 542 19.51 10.03 36.85
CA SER A 542 20.32 10.83 35.92
C SER A 542 19.61 12.16 35.62
N LYS A 543 19.94 13.19 36.40
CA LYS A 543 19.70 14.59 36.02
C LYS A 543 20.55 14.75 34.77
N ARG A 544 19.90 14.83 33.61
CA ARG A 544 20.58 15.21 32.37
C ARG A 544 21.07 16.64 32.58
N THR A 545 22.30 16.79 33.07
CA THR A 545 22.97 18.08 33.10
C THR A 545 22.95 18.64 31.69
N ILE A 546 22.60 19.92 31.60
CA ILE A 546 22.46 20.61 30.34
C ILE A 546 23.87 20.74 29.77
N GLY A 547 24.17 19.94 28.74
CA GLY A 547 25.49 20.01 28.12
C GLY A 547 25.76 21.42 27.59
N PRO A 548 26.95 22.01 27.84
CA PRO A 548 27.29 23.39 27.48
C PRO A 548 27.07 23.70 25.99
N THR A 549 27.20 22.69 25.13
CA THR A 549 26.92 22.74 23.69
C THR A 549 25.51 23.18 23.33
N ASN A 550 24.48 22.75 24.06
CA ASN A 550 23.11 23.15 23.74
C ASN A 550 22.87 24.63 24.04
N VAL A 551 23.54 25.16 25.06
CA VAL A 551 23.38 26.55 25.46
C VAL A 551 24.16 27.46 24.53
N LEU A 552 25.39 27.09 24.16
CA LEU A 552 26.14 27.78 23.12
C LEU A 552 25.37 27.80 21.80
N ASN A 553 24.83 26.67 21.36
CA ASN A 553 24.04 26.61 20.12
C ASN A 553 22.81 27.55 20.17
N ALA A 554 22.17 27.69 21.33
CA ALA A 554 21.09 28.65 21.52
C ALA A 554 21.59 30.10 21.47
N LEU A 555 22.73 30.40 22.10
CA LEU A 555 23.40 31.70 22.09
C LEU A 555 23.79 32.12 20.66
N LEU A 556 24.56 31.28 19.97
CA LEU A 556 25.00 31.52 18.58
C LEU A 556 23.80 31.73 17.65
N SER A 557 22.75 30.91 17.80
CA SER A 557 21.51 31.07 17.04
C SER A 557 20.83 32.41 17.32
N SER A 558 20.76 32.84 18.58
CA SER A 558 20.12 34.13 18.94
C SER A 558 20.88 35.34 18.39
N ARG A 559 22.22 35.31 18.40
CA ARG A 559 23.07 36.36 17.80
C ARG A 559 22.92 36.40 16.26
N LEU A 560 22.65 35.26 15.61
CA LEU A 560 22.48 35.16 14.16
C LEU A 560 21.12 35.67 13.62
N PHE A 561 20.07 35.78 14.43
CA PHE A 561 18.70 36.14 13.99
C PHE A 561 18.01 37.29 14.76
N PRO A 562 18.64 38.45 15.04
CA PRO A 562 17.88 39.60 15.52
C PRO A 562 16.95 40.11 14.40
N ARG A 563 15.69 40.37 14.76
CA ARG A 563 14.65 40.81 13.81
C ARG A 563 14.85 42.26 13.39
N ASN A 564 14.44 42.56 12.15
CA ASN A 564 14.43 43.87 11.47
C ASN A 564 14.11 45.02 12.42
N GLY A 565 15.06 45.94 12.61
CA GLY A 565 14.87 47.16 13.40
C GLY A 565 16.17 47.72 13.99
N SER A 566 17.14 46.87 14.31
CA SER A 566 18.47 47.35 14.69
C SER A 566 19.29 47.63 13.44
N ALA A 567 19.81 48.85 13.28
CA ALA A 567 20.75 49.24 12.21
C ALA A 567 22.12 48.51 12.27
N VAL A 568 22.21 47.41 13.02
CA VAL A 568 23.40 46.58 13.13
C VAL A 568 23.61 45.84 11.81
N SER A 569 24.71 46.19 11.13
CA SER A 569 25.13 45.54 9.89
C SER A 569 25.14 44.00 10.04
N HIS A 570 24.76 43.28 8.97
CA HIS A 570 24.85 41.82 8.92
C HIS A 570 26.26 41.32 9.26
N ARG A 571 27.30 42.06 8.83
CA ARG A 571 28.69 41.77 9.12
C ARG A 571 29.00 41.74 10.62
N LYS A 572 28.54 42.75 11.37
CA LYS A 572 28.74 42.81 12.83
C LYS A 572 28.09 41.61 13.53
N ARG A 573 26.88 41.22 13.11
CA ARG A 573 26.18 40.06 13.70
C ARG A 573 26.89 38.74 13.46
N VAL A 574 27.49 38.58 12.28
CA VAL A 574 28.29 37.41 11.98
C VAL A 574 29.54 37.44 12.85
N GLN A 575 30.23 38.58 12.94
CA GLN A 575 31.38 38.75 13.84
C GLN A 575 31.03 38.40 15.30
N ASP A 576 29.91 38.90 15.82
CA ASP A 576 29.44 38.60 17.18
C ASP A 576 29.21 37.10 17.44
N VAL A 577 28.89 36.32 16.38
CA VAL A 577 28.75 34.85 16.44
C VAL A 577 30.13 34.17 16.46
N PHE A 578 31.07 34.65 15.64
CA PHE A 578 32.45 34.14 15.64
C PHE A 578 33.20 34.48 16.93
N ASP A 579 33.03 35.68 17.45
CA ASP A 579 33.60 36.12 18.71
C ASP A 579 33.03 35.31 19.88
N ALA A 580 31.70 35.10 19.90
CA ALA A 580 31.06 34.21 20.88
C ALA A 580 31.65 32.80 20.84
N TYR A 581 31.81 32.25 19.64
CA TYR A 581 32.37 30.93 19.48
C TYR A 581 33.82 30.88 19.99
N ALA A 582 34.64 31.87 19.62
CA ALA A 582 36.05 31.95 19.99
C ALA A 582 36.28 32.18 21.50
N GLU A 583 35.39 32.94 22.14
CA GLU A 583 35.35 33.16 23.59
C GLU A 583 35.10 31.83 24.33
N PHE A 584 34.16 31.03 23.84
CA PHE A 584 33.80 29.74 24.42
C PHE A 584 34.85 28.64 24.15
N THR A 585 35.53 28.65 23.00
CA THR A 585 36.61 27.69 22.72
C THR A 585 37.95 28.06 23.33
N GLY A 586 38.08 29.27 23.92
CA GLY A 586 39.34 29.75 24.51
C GLY A 586 40.43 30.04 23.46
N THR A 587 40.10 30.05 22.17
CA THR A 587 41.04 30.35 21.08
C THR A 587 41.42 31.82 20.99
N MET A 588 40.72 32.70 21.71
CA MET A 588 41.11 34.11 21.89
C MET A 588 41.91 34.27 23.19
N ALA A 589 43.17 33.80 23.22
CA ALA A 589 44.16 34.27 24.18
C ALA A 589 45.59 33.84 23.78
N GLY A 590 46.26 34.71 23.02
CA GLY A 590 47.68 34.99 23.23
C GLY A 590 47.87 35.94 24.41
N HIS A 591 47.19 35.67 25.53
CA HIS A 591 47.31 36.42 26.79
C HIS A 591 47.89 35.47 27.83
N ASP A 592 48.97 35.92 28.46
CA ASP A 592 49.90 35.14 29.27
C ASP A 592 49.24 34.23 30.32
N ASN A 593 49.75 33.00 30.35
CA ASN A 593 49.22 31.80 30.99
C ASN A 593 49.51 31.68 32.51
N ASP A 594 49.57 32.79 33.25
CA ASP A 594 50.05 32.75 34.65
C ASP A 594 48.94 32.75 35.72
N GLN A 595 47.68 32.44 35.38
CA GLN A 595 46.67 32.09 36.39
C GLN A 595 46.44 30.58 36.49
N PRO A 596 47.17 29.87 37.38
CA PRO A 596 46.95 28.46 37.66
C PRO A 596 45.64 28.31 38.46
N GLY A 597 44.57 27.82 37.81
CA GLY A 597 43.38 27.39 38.54
C GLY A 597 42.09 27.25 37.74
N PHE A 598 41.96 27.89 36.57
CA PHE A 598 40.70 27.89 35.81
C PHE A 598 40.85 27.16 34.47
N THR A 599 40.77 25.83 34.47
CA THR A 599 40.64 25.05 33.23
C THR A 599 39.23 25.26 32.68
N ARG A 600 39.08 26.16 31.70
CA ARG A 600 37.79 26.36 31.01
C ARG A 600 37.29 25.01 30.47
N PRO A 601 35.99 24.71 30.58
CA PRO A 601 35.42 23.47 30.10
C PRO A 601 35.74 23.30 28.61
N HIS A 602 36.39 22.19 28.25
CA HIS A 602 36.78 21.89 26.87
C HIS A 602 35.53 21.79 25.99
N PHE A 603 35.29 22.82 25.19
CA PHE A 603 34.13 22.87 24.30
C PHE A 603 34.46 22.14 22.99
N GLU A 604 33.78 21.01 22.76
CA GLU A 604 33.81 20.34 21.45
C GLU A 604 32.63 20.82 20.59
N PRO A 605 32.87 21.46 19.43
CA PRO A 605 31.80 21.84 18.52
C PRO A 605 31.10 20.60 17.98
N ASP A 606 29.77 20.60 18.00
CA ASP A 606 28.97 19.56 17.36
C ASP A 606 28.56 19.95 15.93
N LEU A 607 27.94 19.01 15.20
CA LEU A 607 27.45 19.26 13.83
C LEU A 607 26.36 20.35 13.77
N VAL A 608 25.68 20.63 14.88
CA VAL A 608 24.72 21.75 14.98
C VAL A 608 25.46 23.07 15.04
N THR A 609 26.52 23.15 15.86
CA THR A 609 27.43 24.30 15.97
C THR A 609 28.01 24.62 14.60
N LEU A 610 28.57 23.62 13.91
CA LEU A 610 29.10 23.74 12.55
C LEU A 610 28.04 24.32 11.58
N ASN A 611 26.81 23.80 11.60
CA ASN A 611 25.72 24.30 10.76
C ASN A 611 25.35 25.76 11.05
N ILE A 612 25.39 26.19 12.31
CA ILE A 612 25.15 27.58 12.70
C ILE A 612 26.27 28.48 12.16
N MET A 613 27.54 28.06 12.31
CA MET A 613 28.70 28.80 11.85
C MET A 613 28.72 28.95 10.32
N ILE A 614 28.48 27.86 9.57
CA ILE A 614 28.37 27.89 8.10
C ILE A 614 27.23 28.83 7.68
N LYS A 615 26.08 28.77 8.37
CA LYS A 615 24.95 29.65 8.08
C LYS A 615 25.24 31.12 8.39
N ALA A 616 26.01 31.42 9.43
CA ALA A 616 26.44 32.77 9.74
C ALA A 616 27.36 33.31 8.64
N TRP A 617 28.37 32.53 8.27
CA TRP A 617 29.31 32.88 7.22
C TRP A 617 28.63 33.09 5.87
N MET A 618 27.73 32.20 5.43
CA MET A 618 27.01 32.37 4.16
C MET A 618 26.07 33.59 4.10
N LYS A 619 25.78 34.25 5.22
CA LYS A 619 24.99 35.49 5.22
C LYS A 619 25.82 36.75 4.98
N LEU A 620 27.15 36.67 5.04
CA LEU A 620 28.02 37.78 4.69
C LEU A 620 27.82 38.17 3.22
N ASP A 621 27.84 39.47 2.94
CA ASP A 621 27.62 39.99 1.60
C ASP A 621 28.84 39.79 0.70
N GLU A 622 30.03 39.69 1.30
CA GLU A 622 31.29 39.39 0.63
C GLU A 622 31.37 37.93 0.13
N VAL A 623 30.50 37.05 0.63
CA VAL A 623 30.47 35.64 0.23
C VAL A 623 29.69 35.49 -1.07
N THR A 624 30.38 35.08 -2.15
CA THR A 624 29.78 34.87 -3.48
C THR A 624 29.11 33.49 -3.61
N SER A 625 28.31 33.29 -4.66
CA SER A 625 27.72 31.97 -4.96
C SER A 625 28.80 30.92 -5.20
N GLN A 626 29.89 31.28 -5.90
CA GLN A 626 31.02 30.40 -6.16
C GLN A 626 31.68 29.92 -4.86
N MET A 627 31.92 30.82 -3.90
CA MET A 627 32.48 30.44 -2.59
C MET A 627 31.56 29.46 -1.84
N ILE A 628 30.24 29.64 -1.95
CA ILE A 628 29.24 28.72 -1.37
C ILE A 628 29.33 27.35 -2.04
N CYS A 629 29.43 27.28 -3.36
CA CYS A 629 29.60 26.03 -4.11
C CYS A 629 30.90 25.32 -3.73
N THR A 630 32.02 26.04 -3.68
CA THR A 630 33.32 25.49 -3.22
C THR A 630 33.24 24.94 -1.80
N LEU A 631 32.60 25.68 -0.87
CA LEU A 631 32.39 25.19 0.49
C LEU A 631 31.56 23.91 0.50
N PHE A 632 30.49 23.84 -0.31
CA PHE A 632 29.64 22.64 -0.39
C PHE A 632 30.43 21.42 -0.90
N ASP A 633 31.23 21.58 -1.95
CA ASP A 633 32.08 20.52 -2.50
C ASP A 633 33.12 20.07 -1.48
N ARG A 634 33.75 21.03 -0.79
CA ARG A 634 34.74 20.73 0.25
C ARG A 634 34.12 19.95 1.41
N LEU A 635 32.98 20.40 1.95
CA LEU A 635 32.26 19.66 2.99
C LEU A 635 31.92 18.24 2.48
N SER A 636 31.43 18.12 1.24
CA SER A 636 31.03 16.83 0.66
C SER A 636 32.21 15.87 0.54
N SER A 637 33.39 16.38 0.17
CA SER A 637 34.65 15.61 0.12
C SER A 637 35.08 15.08 1.50
N LEU A 638 34.76 15.83 2.57
CA LEU A 638 34.98 15.42 3.96
C LEU A 638 33.88 14.48 4.49
N GLY A 639 32.89 14.11 3.66
CA GLY A 639 31.78 13.25 4.04
C GLY A 639 30.61 13.97 4.72
N TYR A 640 30.52 15.30 4.60
CA TYR A 640 29.44 16.12 5.16
C TYR A 640 28.72 16.88 4.02
N PRO A 641 27.39 16.84 3.86
CA PRO A 641 26.41 16.55 4.88
C PRO A 641 26.08 15.07 5.11
N SER A 642 26.59 14.15 4.27
CA SER A 642 26.40 12.71 4.49
C SER A 642 27.54 11.90 3.89
N SER A 643 28.04 10.92 4.65
CA SER A 643 29.02 9.93 4.16
C SER A 643 28.47 9.08 3.01
N PHE A 644 27.14 9.04 2.87
CA PHE A 644 26.44 8.44 1.72
C PHE A 644 26.95 8.97 0.38
N LEU A 645 27.26 10.27 0.29
CA LEU A 645 27.73 10.88 -0.96
C LEU A 645 29.07 10.29 -1.42
N LYS A 646 29.92 9.86 -0.47
CA LYS A 646 31.22 9.25 -0.77
C LYS A 646 31.09 7.83 -1.32
N ASN A 647 30.04 7.11 -0.91
CA ASN A 647 29.83 5.71 -1.28
C ASN A 647 28.91 5.54 -2.50
N HIS A 648 28.35 6.62 -3.03
CA HIS A 648 27.45 6.55 -4.18
C HIS A 648 28.27 6.54 -5.47
N PRO A 649 28.29 5.44 -6.26
CA PRO A 649 29.23 5.25 -7.37
C PRO A 649 29.08 6.26 -8.51
N THR A 650 27.96 6.98 -8.56
CA THR A 650 27.68 8.01 -9.59
C THR A 650 27.84 9.44 -9.06
N PHE A 651 28.31 9.64 -7.84
CA PHE A 651 28.38 10.97 -7.24
C PHE A 651 29.74 11.62 -7.54
N SER A 652 29.81 12.37 -8.63
CA SER A 652 30.86 13.39 -8.81
C SER A 652 30.56 14.60 -7.93
N LEU A 653 31.61 15.32 -7.51
CA LEU A 653 31.43 16.60 -6.82
C LEU A 653 30.56 17.52 -7.69
N PRO A 654 29.52 18.16 -7.12
CA PRO A 654 28.50 18.82 -7.93
C PRO A 654 29.01 20.05 -8.69
N PHE A 655 30.12 20.69 -8.29
CA PHE A 655 30.58 21.95 -8.90
C PHE A 655 32.01 21.93 -9.46
N VAL A 656 32.87 20.99 -9.04
CA VAL A 656 34.26 20.79 -9.53
C VAL A 656 35.04 22.11 -9.51
N HIS A 657 35.48 22.52 -8.33
CA HIS A 657 36.26 23.75 -8.14
C HIS A 657 37.62 23.45 -7.49
N ASP A 658 38.70 23.82 -8.18
CA ASP A 658 40.09 23.53 -7.79
C ASP A 658 40.70 24.53 -6.79
N SER A 659 39.91 25.39 -6.13
CA SER A 659 40.48 26.44 -5.29
C SER A 659 40.89 25.95 -3.90
N THR A 660 42.21 25.98 -3.65
CA THR A 660 42.89 25.64 -2.39
C THR A 660 42.89 26.77 -1.34
N GLN A 661 42.25 27.90 -1.60
CA GLN A 661 42.37 29.08 -0.73
C GLN A 661 41.37 29.11 0.44
N HIS A 662 41.93 29.17 1.65
CA HIS A 662 41.35 29.71 2.90
C HIS A 662 40.10 29.04 3.50
N TRP A 663 40.08 27.71 3.63
CA TRP A 663 39.02 26.98 4.37
C TRP A 663 39.50 26.25 5.63
N SER A 664 40.72 26.52 6.11
CA SER A 664 41.32 25.85 7.27
C SER A 664 40.46 25.93 8.54
N PHE A 665 39.77 27.05 8.75
CA PHE A 665 38.84 27.22 9.87
C PHE A 665 37.70 26.20 9.84
N PHE A 666 36.99 26.06 8.71
CA PHE A 666 35.88 25.12 8.61
C PHE A 666 36.35 23.67 8.59
N GLN A 667 37.54 23.40 8.05
CA GLN A 667 38.13 22.07 8.12
C GLN A 667 38.36 21.63 9.57
N GLY A 668 38.98 22.49 10.40
CA GLY A 668 39.15 22.22 11.83
C GLY A 668 37.81 22.01 12.54
N LEU A 669 36.78 22.80 12.22
CA LEU A 669 35.44 22.61 12.77
C LEU A 669 34.80 21.28 12.35
N VAL A 670 34.93 20.89 11.08
CA VAL A 670 34.39 19.62 10.57
C VAL A 670 35.09 18.43 11.22
N ASP A 671 36.42 18.50 11.36
CA ASP A 671 37.21 17.45 11.99
C ASP A 671 36.84 17.29 13.47
N SER A 672 36.72 18.40 14.21
CA SER A 672 36.27 18.38 15.61
C SER A 672 34.83 17.88 15.75
N ALA A 673 33.91 18.35 14.91
CA ALA A 673 32.51 17.94 14.96
C ALA A 673 32.30 16.47 14.56
N SER A 674 33.12 15.95 13.65
CA SER A 674 33.07 14.55 13.23
C SER A 674 33.54 13.61 14.33
N LYS A 675 34.59 13.99 15.09
CA LYS A 675 35.10 13.22 16.24
C LYS A 675 34.09 13.13 17.38
N SER A 676 33.40 14.24 17.67
CA SER A 676 32.46 14.32 18.81
C SER A 676 31.12 13.62 18.54
N SER A 677 30.71 13.49 17.27
CA SER A 677 29.38 13.01 16.92
C SER A 677 29.25 11.48 16.89
N LYS A 678 28.16 10.95 17.47
CA LYS A 678 27.74 9.53 17.35
C LYS A 678 27.23 9.14 15.94
N GLY A 679 27.74 9.79 14.90
CA GLY A 679 27.30 9.68 13.51
C GLY A 679 26.47 10.86 13.02
N ILE A 680 26.57 11.15 11.72
CA ILE A 680 25.85 12.24 11.07
C ILE A 680 24.37 11.85 10.88
N SER A 681 23.47 12.46 11.66
CA SER A 681 22.03 12.34 11.42
C SER A 681 21.62 13.12 10.17
N ILE A 682 21.11 12.41 9.15
CA ILE A 682 20.61 13.02 7.92
C ILE A 682 19.51 14.06 8.24
N ARG A 683 18.54 13.68 9.07
CA ARG A 683 17.42 14.55 9.43
C ARG A 683 17.80 15.77 10.26
N LYS A 684 18.70 15.62 11.23
CA LYS A 684 19.05 16.70 12.17
C LYS A 684 20.17 17.62 11.65
N HIS A 685 21.09 17.10 10.84
CA HIS A 685 22.30 17.82 10.43
C HIS A 685 22.32 18.06 8.92
N ALA A 686 22.18 17.01 8.11
CA ALA A 686 22.35 17.08 6.66
C ALA A 686 21.27 17.91 5.94
N LEU A 687 20.00 17.56 6.15
CA LEU A 687 18.88 18.21 5.47
C LEU A 687 18.75 19.71 5.81
N PRO A 688 18.91 20.15 7.08
CA PRO A 688 18.94 21.58 7.41
C PRO A 688 20.08 22.35 6.73
N LEU A 689 21.27 21.74 6.63
CA LEU A 689 22.40 22.37 5.97
C LEU A 689 22.12 22.57 4.47
N CYS A 690 21.71 21.51 3.76
CA CYS A 690 21.38 21.62 2.34
C CYS A 690 20.30 22.67 2.06
N ARG A 691 19.26 22.78 2.91
CA ARG A 691 18.25 23.85 2.78
C ARG A 691 18.85 25.23 2.90
N THR A 692 19.87 25.38 3.75
CA THR A 692 20.57 26.65 3.94
C THR A 692 21.37 27.01 2.69
N PHE A 693 22.15 26.07 2.13
CA PHE A 693 22.84 26.25 0.85
C PHE A 693 21.89 26.62 -0.28
N ILE A 694 20.80 25.86 -0.45
CA ILE A 694 19.78 26.11 -1.48
C ILE A 694 19.23 27.54 -1.35
N LYS A 695 18.88 27.96 -0.12
CA LYS A 695 18.34 29.29 0.14
C LYS A 695 19.33 30.40 -0.22
N GLU A 696 20.59 30.25 0.19
CA GLU A 696 21.62 31.28 0.01
C GLU A 696 22.10 31.39 -1.45
N LEU A 697 22.08 30.30 -2.22
CA LEU A 697 22.33 30.31 -3.67
C LEU A 697 21.19 31.01 -4.42
N TYR A 698 19.92 30.71 -4.08
CA TYR A 698 18.78 31.44 -4.65
C TYR A 698 18.82 32.94 -4.33
N ARG A 699 19.20 33.31 -3.09
CA ARG A 699 19.35 34.72 -2.69
C ARG A 699 20.33 35.48 -3.60
N ARG A 700 21.35 34.79 -4.12
CA ARG A 700 22.42 35.33 -4.96
C ARG A 700 22.20 35.14 -6.46
N GLY A 701 21.04 34.61 -6.86
CA GLY A 701 20.70 34.41 -8.27
C GLY A 701 21.28 33.14 -8.91
N ASP A 702 22.02 32.31 -8.19
CA ASP A 702 22.56 31.05 -8.74
C ASP A 702 21.53 29.91 -8.65
N ILE A 703 20.57 29.95 -9.59
CA ILE A 703 19.50 28.97 -9.71
C ILE A 703 20.03 27.59 -10.12
N GLY A 704 21.09 27.55 -10.92
CA GLY A 704 21.70 26.31 -11.43
C GLY A 704 22.25 25.47 -10.28
N SER A 705 23.10 26.07 -9.46
CA SER A 705 23.71 25.40 -8.31
C SER A 705 22.69 25.04 -7.24
N ALA A 706 21.72 25.93 -6.99
CA ALA A 706 20.62 25.64 -6.07
C ALA A 706 19.83 24.39 -6.50
N ARG A 707 19.52 24.24 -7.80
CA ARG A 707 18.83 23.05 -8.34
C ARG A 707 19.67 21.78 -8.20
N ALA A 708 20.99 21.86 -8.37
CA ALA A 708 21.88 20.72 -8.15
C ALA A 708 21.79 20.23 -6.69
N ILE A 709 21.91 21.14 -5.70
CA ILE A 709 21.79 20.78 -4.28
C ILE A 709 20.36 20.30 -3.95
N VAL A 710 19.31 20.81 -4.61
CA VAL A 710 17.94 20.29 -4.44
C VAL A 710 17.84 18.81 -4.81
N ARG A 711 18.54 18.35 -5.87
CA ARG A 711 18.56 16.92 -6.26
C ARG A 711 19.19 16.07 -5.15
N ILE A 712 20.32 16.54 -4.60
CA ILE A 712 21.02 15.89 -3.48
C ILE A 712 20.13 15.84 -2.24
N TYR A 713 19.52 16.97 -1.88
CA TYR A 713 18.58 17.08 -0.77
C TYR A 713 17.39 16.12 -0.92
N LYS A 714 16.80 16.00 -2.12
CA LYS A 714 15.70 15.06 -2.38
C LYS A 714 16.17 13.61 -2.25
N SER A 715 17.38 13.28 -2.72
CA SER A 715 17.96 11.94 -2.59
C SER A 715 18.15 11.55 -1.12
N MET A 716 18.85 12.40 -0.33
CA MET A 716 19.06 12.15 1.11
C MET A 716 17.74 12.09 1.88
N LYS A 717 16.76 12.93 1.52
CA LYS A 717 15.44 12.87 2.15
C LYS A 717 14.75 11.54 1.86
N ARG A 718 14.82 11.05 0.62
CA ARG A 718 14.25 9.75 0.24
C ARG A 718 14.91 8.60 0.99
N GLU A 719 16.23 8.65 1.16
CA GLU A 719 16.98 7.65 1.92
C GLU A 719 16.57 7.63 3.40
N GLU A 720 16.47 8.81 4.03
CA GLU A 720 15.99 8.91 5.41
C GLU A 720 14.55 8.40 5.54
N ASP A 721 13.68 8.78 4.61
CA ASP A 721 12.29 8.29 4.56
C ASP A 721 12.27 6.74 4.42
N LEU A 722 13.17 6.14 3.62
CA LEU A 722 13.34 4.69 3.48
C LEU A 722 13.87 4.02 4.76
N ARG A 723 14.83 4.64 5.45
CA ARG A 723 15.36 4.13 6.74
C ARG A 723 14.29 4.15 7.83
N ASP A 724 13.53 5.24 7.91
CA ASP A 724 12.37 5.38 8.81
C ASP A 724 11.33 4.30 8.47
N GLU A 725 11.07 4.06 7.17
CA GLU A 725 10.16 3.01 6.68
C GLU A 725 10.65 1.60 7.07
N MET A 726 11.91 1.27 6.86
CA MET A 726 12.49 -0.02 7.26
C MET A 726 12.46 -0.22 8.78
N CYS A 727 12.75 0.82 9.56
CA CYS A 727 12.67 0.77 11.02
C CYS A 727 11.23 0.53 11.49
N ALA A 728 10.25 1.25 10.92
CA ALA A 728 8.84 1.06 11.20
C ALA A 728 8.38 -0.36 10.82
N ARG A 729 8.82 -0.87 9.66
CA ARG A 729 8.56 -2.24 9.20
C ARG A 729 9.11 -3.27 10.17
N LYS A 730 10.37 -3.12 10.59
CA LYS A 730 11.03 -4.02 11.54
C LYS A 730 10.31 -4.03 12.89
N GLN A 731 10.00 -2.86 13.44
CA GLN A 731 9.26 -2.72 14.69
C GLN A 731 7.87 -3.38 14.61
N HIS A 732 7.16 -3.21 13.49
CA HIS A 732 5.86 -3.84 13.29
C HIS A 732 5.93 -5.35 13.18
N LEU A 733 6.81 -5.87 12.33
CA LEU A 733 7.04 -7.31 12.19
C LEU A 733 7.41 -7.95 13.54
N HIS A 734 8.20 -7.24 14.35
CA HIS A 734 8.55 -7.68 15.70
C HIS A 734 7.31 -7.71 16.61
N ARG A 735 6.48 -6.65 16.59
CA ARG A 735 5.23 -6.59 17.36
C ARG A 735 4.22 -7.65 16.97
N ILE A 736 4.16 -8.09 15.71
CA ILE A 736 3.25 -9.17 15.29
C ILE A 736 3.88 -10.58 15.41
N GLY A 737 5.08 -10.69 15.98
CA GLY A 737 5.77 -11.98 16.16
C GLY A 737 6.24 -12.65 14.88
N LYS A 738 6.30 -11.91 13.76
CA LYS A 738 6.74 -12.43 12.44
C LYS A 738 8.17 -12.03 12.06
N TRP A 739 8.82 -11.17 12.85
CA TRP A 739 10.22 -10.82 12.59
C TRP A 739 11.12 -11.99 12.96
N LYS A 740 11.71 -12.62 11.94
CA LYS A 740 12.88 -13.48 12.11
C LYS A 740 14.11 -12.61 11.85
N PRO A 741 15.08 -12.54 12.78
CA PRO A 741 16.36 -11.93 12.45
C PRO A 741 16.90 -12.61 11.21
N VAL A 742 17.10 -11.85 10.13
CA VAL A 742 17.87 -12.33 8.99
C VAL A 742 19.28 -12.51 9.52
N ASP A 743 19.76 -13.75 9.51
CA ASP A 743 21.10 -14.07 9.98
C ASP A 743 22.08 -13.23 9.16
N SER A 744 22.81 -12.33 9.81
CA SER A 744 23.63 -11.31 9.15
C SER A 744 24.78 -11.89 8.32
N ARG A 745 24.94 -13.21 8.33
CA ARG A 745 25.91 -13.99 7.55
C ARG A 745 25.46 -14.33 6.13
N VAL A 746 24.21 -14.04 5.75
CA VAL A 746 23.63 -14.41 4.43
C VAL A 746 23.42 -13.20 3.50
N LEU A 747 23.88 -12.01 3.89
CA LEU A 747 23.90 -10.85 3.01
C LEU A 747 25.32 -10.70 2.41
N PRO A 748 25.48 -10.79 1.07
CA PRO A 748 26.77 -10.59 0.40
C PRO A 748 27.26 -9.15 0.49
#